data_AF-A0A7G2SDH6-F1
#
_entry.id   AF-A0A7G2SDH6-F1
#
_cell.length_a   1.000
_cell.length_b   1.000
_cell.length_c   1.000
_cell.angle_alpha   90.00
_cell.angle_beta   90.00
_cell.angle_gamma   90.00
#
_symmetry.space_group_name_H-M   'P 1'
#
loop_
_entity.id
_entity.type
_entity.pdbx_description
1 polymer ?
#
loop_
_entity_poly.entity_id
_entity_poly.type
_entity_poly.pdbx_seq_one_letter_code
_entity_poly.pdbx_strand_id
1 'polypeptide(L)'
;KCQSCIKELQSKGFAIPDYPENPSTEEEKELKARYGKCLGSAVNPVLREGNSDRRAPAAVKNYAKKHPHSMSEWKQWSQTHVSHMEEGDFYHGEKSMTLDRARNVKMELVTKSGETIVLKPKVALLDGEIIDSMFMSKKALCDFYEKQLDDCREAGILFSLHVKATMMKVSHPIVFGHCVKIYYKEAFEKHAKLFDELGINVNNGMAGLYEKIETLPTSLREEIIEDLHACQEHRPALAMVDSAKGITNFHSPNDIIVDASMPAMIRAGGKMWGADGKQYDAKAVMPESTFARIYQEMINFCKWHGNFDPKTMGTVPNVGLMAQKAEEYGSHDKTFEIPQAGVANITDLETGEVLLSQNVEEGDIWRMCQVKDAPIRDWVKLAVTRARNSGMPAIFWLDPYRPHENELIKKVQTYLKEHDTTGLDIEIMSQVRAMRYTLERVVRGLDTISVTGNILRDYLTDLFPIMELGTSAKMLSIVPLMAGGGMYETGAGGSAPKHVQQLVEENHLRWDSLGEFLALAVSLEELGIKEDNARAKLLAKTLDQATGKLLDNDKSPSRRTGELDNRGSHFYLSLYWAEALAAQDEDAELKAKFAPLAQALADNEEKIIAELSQVQGSAADIGGYYAIDPAKANAVMRPSATFNSTLETV
;
A
#
# COMPACT_ATOMS: atom_id res chain seq x y z
N LYS A 1 14.61 -2.32 9.81
CA LYS A 1 13.51 -3.22 10.27
C LYS A 1 13.99 -4.66 10.48
N CYS A 2 14.41 -5.40 9.45
CA CYS A 2 14.84 -6.80 9.60
C CYS A 2 15.98 -6.96 10.62
N GLN A 3 17.08 -6.22 10.47
CA GLN A 3 18.21 -6.25 11.41
C GLN A 3 17.80 -5.84 12.83
N SER A 4 16.93 -4.84 12.98
CA SER A 4 16.40 -4.41 14.28
C SER A 4 15.62 -5.53 14.98
N CYS A 5 14.79 -6.27 14.22
CA CYS A 5 14.07 -7.44 14.71
C CYS A 5 15.03 -8.58 15.08
N ILE A 6 16.05 -8.84 14.26
CA ILE A 6 17.08 -9.85 14.55
C ILE A 6 17.80 -9.52 15.86
N LYS A 7 18.25 -8.27 16.04
CA LYS A 7 18.91 -7.80 17.26
C LYS A 7 18.03 -7.95 18.50
N GLU A 8 16.73 -7.63 18.39
CA GLU A 8 15.78 -7.81 19.50
C GLU A 8 15.57 -9.29 19.86
N LEU A 9 15.46 -10.17 18.86
CA LEU A 9 15.35 -11.60 19.10
C LEU A 9 16.64 -12.16 19.72
N GLN A 10 17.81 -11.76 19.22
CA GLN A 10 19.09 -12.15 19.81
C GLN A 10 19.23 -11.72 21.27
N SER A 11 18.82 -10.48 21.61
CA SER A 11 18.86 -10.00 23.00
C SER A 11 17.89 -10.74 23.92
N LYS A 12 16.86 -11.41 23.37
CA LYS A 12 15.93 -12.31 24.06
C LYS A 12 16.38 -13.78 24.08
N GLY A 13 17.59 -14.08 23.63
CA GLY A 13 18.18 -15.42 23.68
C GLY A 13 17.88 -16.31 22.47
N PHE A 14 17.26 -15.77 21.41
CA PHE A 14 17.09 -16.52 20.16
C PHE A 14 18.42 -16.53 19.39
N ALA A 15 19.03 -17.71 19.24
CA ALA A 15 20.28 -17.92 18.51
C ALA A 15 20.08 -17.89 16.98
N ILE A 16 19.60 -16.77 16.45
CA ILE A 16 19.45 -16.54 15.00
C ILE A 16 20.67 -15.77 14.46
N PRO A 17 21.14 -16.10 13.24
CA PRO A 17 22.32 -15.47 12.66
C PRO A 17 22.03 -14.03 12.20
N ASP A 18 23.06 -13.20 12.13
CA ASP A 18 22.95 -11.86 11.58
C ASP A 18 22.58 -11.87 10.09
N TYR A 19 21.97 -10.79 9.62
CA TYR A 19 21.64 -10.63 8.21
C TYR A 19 22.91 -10.26 7.40
N PRO A 20 23.36 -11.09 6.44
CA PRO A 20 24.55 -10.79 5.64
C PRO A 20 24.21 -9.78 4.54
N GLU A 21 24.56 -8.51 4.76
CA GLU A 21 24.31 -7.44 3.78
C GLU A 21 25.07 -7.69 2.46
N ASN A 22 26.36 -8.01 2.57
CA ASN A 22 27.29 -8.23 1.45
C ASN A 22 27.84 -9.66 1.53
N PRO A 23 27.07 -10.67 1.10
CA PRO A 23 27.47 -12.07 1.23
C PRO A 23 28.65 -12.37 0.30
N SER A 24 29.70 -12.94 0.86
CA SER A 24 30.97 -13.30 0.21
C SER A 24 31.14 -14.80 0.05
N THR A 25 30.52 -15.60 0.92
CA THR A 25 30.53 -17.08 0.85
C THR A 25 29.20 -17.65 0.36
N GLU A 26 29.19 -18.92 -0.05
CA GLU A 26 27.95 -19.60 -0.46
C GLU A 26 26.96 -19.74 0.71
N GLU A 27 27.47 -19.96 1.93
CA GLU A 27 26.65 -20.02 3.15
C GLU A 27 25.97 -18.68 3.43
N GLU A 28 26.69 -17.57 3.27
CA GLU A 28 26.13 -16.22 3.43
C GLU A 28 25.09 -15.90 2.34
N LYS A 29 25.32 -16.35 1.10
CA LYS A 29 24.35 -16.21 0.00
C LYS A 29 23.08 -17.00 0.26
N GLU A 30 23.21 -18.25 0.73
CA GLU A 30 22.06 -19.08 1.11
C GLU A 30 21.29 -18.46 2.29
N LEU A 31 22.01 -17.94 3.29
CA LEU A 31 21.40 -17.25 4.42
C LEU A 31 20.66 -15.99 3.99
N LYS A 32 21.24 -15.18 3.10
CA LYS A 32 20.56 -14.01 2.52
C LYS A 32 19.30 -14.43 1.75
N ALA A 33 19.36 -15.53 1.00
CA ALA A 33 18.21 -16.06 0.27
C ALA A 33 17.09 -16.53 1.22
N ARG A 34 17.44 -17.16 2.36
CA ARG A 34 16.48 -17.54 3.41
C ARG A 34 15.81 -16.31 4.03
N TYR A 35 16.58 -15.30 4.43
CA TYR A 35 16.02 -14.03 4.92
C TYR A 35 15.17 -13.34 3.86
N GLY A 36 15.56 -13.41 2.58
CA GLY A 36 14.82 -12.85 1.46
C GLY A 36 13.38 -13.38 1.30
N LYS A 37 13.06 -14.54 1.89
CA LYS A 37 11.69 -15.09 1.98
C LYS A 37 10.84 -14.42 3.07
N CYS A 38 11.47 -13.84 4.09
CA CYS A 38 10.82 -13.12 5.19
C CYS A 38 10.74 -11.60 4.95
N LEU A 39 11.50 -11.08 3.97
CA LEU A 39 11.55 -9.67 3.62
C LEU A 39 10.44 -9.25 2.64
N GLY A 40 10.00 -8.00 2.75
CA GLY A 40 8.97 -7.41 1.90
C GLY A 40 7.56 -7.91 2.24
N SER A 41 6.68 -7.95 1.25
CA SER A 41 5.32 -8.49 1.43
C SER A 41 5.33 -10.02 1.37
N ALA A 42 5.66 -10.68 2.48
CA ALA A 42 5.74 -12.15 2.54
C ALA A 42 4.39 -12.82 2.87
N VAL A 43 3.48 -12.11 3.56
CA VAL A 43 2.19 -12.66 4.04
C VAL A 43 1.09 -12.52 2.99
N ASN A 44 0.84 -11.30 2.48
CA ASN A 44 -0.28 -11.04 1.57
C ASN A 44 -0.28 -11.94 0.33
N PRO A 45 0.85 -12.21 -0.35
CA PRO A 45 0.86 -13.06 -1.54
C PRO A 45 0.56 -14.54 -1.26
N VAL A 46 0.51 -14.96 0.01
CA VAL A 46 0.14 -16.33 0.42
C VAL A 46 -1.33 -16.41 0.81
N LEU A 47 -1.87 -15.36 1.44
CA LEU A 47 -3.26 -15.36 1.90
C LEU A 47 -4.26 -14.93 0.81
N ARG A 48 -3.84 -14.10 -0.15
CA ARG A 48 -4.68 -13.57 -1.24
C ARG A 48 -4.88 -14.59 -2.36
N GLU A 49 -5.55 -15.69 -2.04
CA GLU A 49 -6.00 -16.73 -2.98
C GLU A 49 -7.40 -16.44 -3.54
N GLY A 50 -7.70 -15.15 -3.73
CA GLY A 50 -8.96 -14.60 -4.19
C GLY A 50 -8.79 -13.15 -4.64
N ASN A 51 -9.75 -12.63 -5.39
CA ASN A 51 -9.72 -11.24 -5.84
C ASN A 51 -10.29 -10.28 -4.79
N SER A 52 -10.06 -8.98 -4.96
CA SER A 52 -10.37 -7.95 -3.97
C SER A 52 -11.74 -7.34 -4.22
N ASP A 53 -12.62 -7.27 -3.21
CA ASP A 53 -13.77 -6.35 -3.11
C ASP A 53 -13.47 -5.32 -2.01
N ARG A 54 -13.09 -4.10 -2.41
CA ARG A 54 -12.77 -3.01 -1.48
C ARG A 54 -13.75 -1.86 -1.64
N ARG A 55 -14.40 -1.45 -0.54
CA ARG A 55 -15.42 -0.40 -0.55
C ARG A 55 -15.68 0.22 0.81
N ALA A 56 -16.12 1.47 0.84
CA ALA A 56 -16.57 2.11 2.06
C ALA A 56 -17.95 1.55 2.47
N PRO A 57 -18.16 1.14 3.73
CA PRO A 57 -19.51 0.87 4.24
C PRO A 57 -20.38 2.13 4.19
N ALA A 58 -21.68 1.95 4.00
CA ALA A 58 -22.63 3.06 3.99
C ALA A 58 -22.63 3.86 5.30
N ALA A 59 -22.50 3.19 6.46
CA ALA A 59 -22.42 3.84 7.76
C ALA A 59 -21.21 4.80 7.85
N VAL A 60 -20.03 4.35 7.42
CA VAL A 60 -18.80 5.16 7.40
C VAL A 60 -18.93 6.33 6.43
N LYS A 61 -19.49 6.09 5.25
CA LYS A 61 -19.72 7.16 4.26
C LYS A 61 -20.69 8.21 4.79
N ASN A 62 -21.79 7.80 5.42
CA ASN A 62 -22.76 8.70 6.02
C ASN A 62 -22.18 9.50 7.18
N TYR A 63 -21.32 8.87 8.00
CA TYR A 63 -20.55 9.56 9.04
C TYR A 63 -19.65 10.64 8.42
N ALA A 64 -18.87 10.32 7.39
CA ALA A 64 -18.00 11.28 6.71
C ALA A 64 -18.78 12.46 6.10
N LYS A 65 -20.02 12.24 5.65
CA LYS A 65 -20.90 13.32 5.18
C LYS A 65 -21.37 14.25 6.29
N LYS A 66 -21.69 13.71 7.48
CA LYS A 66 -22.09 14.49 8.66
C LYS A 66 -20.88 15.21 9.31
N HIS A 67 -19.72 14.55 9.30
CA HIS A 67 -18.47 14.98 9.93
C HIS A 67 -17.34 15.04 8.90
N PRO A 68 -17.37 16.01 7.96
CA PRO A 68 -16.36 16.12 6.92
C PRO A 68 -14.97 16.36 7.52
N HIS A 69 -13.99 15.63 7.03
CA HIS A 69 -12.59 15.83 7.38
C HIS A 69 -12.02 17.03 6.61
N SER A 70 -10.84 17.50 7.03
CA SER A 70 -10.16 18.62 6.38
C SER A 70 -9.71 18.28 4.95
N MET A 71 -10.05 19.16 4.01
CA MET A 71 -9.61 19.15 2.62
C MET A 71 -9.04 20.53 2.30
N SER A 72 -7.76 20.60 1.96
CA SER A 72 -7.11 21.90 1.68
C SER A 72 -7.56 22.45 0.34
N GLU A 73 -7.53 23.77 0.20
CA GLU A 73 -7.91 24.41 -1.05
C GLU A 73 -6.94 24.07 -2.20
N TRP A 74 -7.50 23.82 -3.39
CA TRP A 74 -6.74 23.78 -4.64
C TRP A 74 -6.84 25.11 -5.37
N LYS A 75 -5.68 25.67 -5.75
CA LYS A 75 -5.61 26.87 -6.57
C LYS A 75 -5.42 26.49 -8.04
N GLN A 76 -6.13 27.18 -8.94
CA GLN A 76 -6.01 26.97 -10.39
C GLN A 76 -4.58 27.21 -10.91
N TRP A 77 -3.87 28.16 -10.31
CA TRP A 77 -2.47 28.47 -10.63
C TRP A 77 -1.44 27.60 -9.89
N SER A 78 -1.88 26.53 -9.21
CA SER A 78 -0.93 25.60 -8.59
C SER A 78 0.03 25.04 -9.63
N GLN A 79 1.32 25.06 -9.30
CA GLN A 79 2.39 24.52 -10.13
C GLN A 79 2.58 23.01 -9.91
N THR A 80 1.93 22.42 -8.92
CA THR A 80 2.04 20.99 -8.61
C THR A 80 1.67 20.11 -9.79
N HIS A 81 2.51 19.13 -10.10
CA HIS A 81 2.26 18.18 -11.18
C HIS A 81 3.06 16.90 -10.93
N VAL A 82 2.62 15.82 -11.57
CA VAL A 82 3.38 14.59 -11.69
C VAL A 82 4.36 14.72 -12.85
N SER A 83 5.57 14.23 -12.65
CA SER A 83 6.54 14.02 -13.74
C SER A 83 6.88 12.54 -13.82
N HIS A 84 6.71 11.97 -15.01
CA HIS A 84 7.04 10.58 -15.32
C HIS A 84 7.85 10.51 -16.61
N MET A 85 8.50 9.38 -16.87
CA MET A 85 9.25 9.17 -18.11
C MET A 85 8.31 9.14 -19.32
N GLU A 86 8.80 9.63 -20.46
CA GLU A 86 8.07 9.65 -21.74
C GLU A 86 8.60 8.60 -22.74
N GLU A 87 9.69 7.93 -22.37
CA GLU A 87 10.29 6.81 -23.09
C GLU A 87 11.18 6.01 -22.13
N GLY A 88 11.53 4.76 -22.48
CA GLY A 88 12.54 3.98 -21.78
C GLY A 88 12.17 3.48 -20.38
N ASP A 89 10.91 3.59 -19.95
CA ASP A 89 10.39 2.96 -18.73
C ASP A 89 9.69 1.62 -19.03
N PHE A 90 9.10 0.98 -18.02
CA PHE A 90 8.44 -0.32 -18.22
C PHE A 90 7.26 -0.21 -19.20
N TYR A 91 6.48 0.87 -19.14
CA TYR A 91 5.34 1.08 -20.05
C TYR A 91 5.75 1.05 -21.52
N HIS A 92 6.77 1.83 -21.89
CA HIS A 92 7.17 2.00 -23.30
C HIS A 92 7.88 0.76 -23.86
N GLY A 93 8.55 0.00 -23.00
CA GLY A 93 9.26 -1.23 -23.38
C GLY A 93 8.42 -2.51 -23.29
N GLU A 94 7.19 -2.47 -22.76
CA GLU A 94 6.41 -3.68 -22.48
C GLU A 94 6.08 -4.48 -23.75
N LYS A 95 6.12 -5.80 -23.63
CA LYS A 95 5.58 -6.77 -24.59
C LYS A 95 4.79 -7.81 -23.80
N SER A 96 3.66 -8.27 -24.35
CA SER A 96 2.79 -9.23 -23.68
C SER A 96 2.24 -10.25 -24.66
N MET A 97 1.87 -11.43 -24.15
CA MET A 97 1.13 -12.43 -24.89
C MET A 97 0.28 -13.32 -23.96
N THR A 98 -0.84 -13.80 -24.48
CA THR A 98 -1.60 -14.92 -23.88
C THR A 98 -1.05 -16.24 -24.42
N LEU A 99 -0.78 -17.21 -23.54
CA LEU A 99 -0.33 -18.54 -23.92
C LEU A 99 -1.45 -19.39 -24.49
N ASP A 100 -1.12 -20.18 -25.51
CA ASP A 100 -2.00 -21.12 -26.21
C ASP A 100 -1.98 -22.54 -25.63
N ARG A 101 -1.06 -22.79 -24.70
CA ARG A 101 -0.85 -24.04 -23.97
C ARG A 101 0.06 -23.80 -22.77
N ALA A 102 0.07 -24.73 -21.83
CA ALA A 102 1.04 -24.74 -20.74
C ALA A 102 2.47 -24.87 -21.27
N ARG A 103 3.41 -24.13 -20.68
CA ARG A 103 4.83 -24.09 -21.09
C ARG A 103 5.74 -24.00 -19.87
N ASN A 104 6.95 -24.54 -19.98
CA ASN A 104 8.03 -24.24 -19.04
C ASN A 104 9.02 -23.32 -19.75
N VAL A 105 9.30 -22.16 -19.19
CA VAL A 105 10.20 -21.18 -19.81
C VAL A 105 11.42 -20.88 -18.93
N LYS A 106 12.49 -20.41 -19.53
CA LYS A 106 13.63 -19.78 -18.84
C LYS A 106 13.71 -18.30 -19.18
N MET A 107 14.32 -17.54 -18.28
CA MET A 107 14.73 -16.15 -18.51
C MET A 107 16.24 -16.12 -18.68
N GLU A 108 16.70 -15.69 -19.84
CA GLU A 108 18.13 -15.68 -20.19
C GLU A 108 18.54 -14.39 -20.89
N LEU A 109 19.80 -14.00 -20.71
CA LEU A 109 20.43 -12.87 -21.35
C LEU A 109 21.51 -13.38 -22.31
N VAL A 110 21.33 -13.13 -23.59
CA VAL A 110 22.34 -13.39 -24.62
C VAL A 110 23.17 -12.11 -24.79
N THR A 111 24.41 -12.14 -24.33
CA THR A 111 25.31 -10.97 -24.37
C THR A 111 25.82 -10.72 -25.78
N LYS A 112 26.40 -9.53 -26.03
CA LYS A 112 27.05 -9.21 -27.31
C LYS A 112 28.21 -10.15 -27.68
N SER A 113 28.83 -10.83 -26.70
CA SER A 113 29.90 -11.81 -26.95
C SER A 113 29.37 -13.19 -27.38
N GLY A 114 28.05 -13.41 -27.31
CA GLY A 114 27.41 -14.70 -27.55
C GLY A 114 27.30 -15.59 -26.30
N GLU A 115 27.77 -15.11 -25.14
CA GLU A 115 27.56 -15.79 -23.86
C GLU A 115 26.07 -15.74 -23.46
N THR A 116 25.56 -16.83 -22.90
CA THR A 116 24.20 -16.90 -22.39
C THR A 116 24.20 -16.98 -20.86
N ILE A 117 23.69 -15.94 -20.22
CA ILE A 117 23.53 -15.86 -18.76
C ILE A 117 22.09 -16.23 -18.41
N VAL A 118 21.89 -17.35 -17.72
CA VAL A 118 20.57 -17.78 -17.27
C VAL A 118 20.22 -17.06 -15.96
N LEU A 119 19.30 -16.09 -16.04
CA LEU A 119 18.83 -15.32 -14.90
C LEU A 119 17.80 -16.09 -14.07
N LYS A 120 16.94 -16.86 -14.76
CA LYS A 120 15.99 -17.77 -14.10
C LYS A 120 15.85 -19.06 -14.90
N PRO A 121 16.24 -20.22 -14.35
CA PRO A 121 16.31 -21.47 -15.11
C PRO A 121 14.94 -22.05 -15.45
N LYS A 122 13.90 -21.78 -14.65
CA LYS A 122 12.55 -22.31 -14.87
C LYS A 122 11.46 -21.41 -14.31
N VAL A 123 10.43 -21.17 -15.11
CA VAL A 123 9.12 -20.63 -14.74
C VAL A 123 8.07 -21.55 -15.38
N ALA A 124 7.24 -22.18 -14.56
CA ALA A 124 6.12 -22.96 -15.04
C ALA A 124 4.93 -22.03 -15.33
N LEU A 125 4.36 -22.17 -16.52
CA LEU A 125 3.25 -21.35 -17.01
C LEU A 125 2.08 -22.24 -17.43
N LEU A 126 0.88 -21.78 -17.15
CA LEU A 126 -0.37 -22.49 -17.43
C LEU A 126 -0.92 -22.13 -18.81
N ASP A 127 -1.80 -23.00 -19.32
CA ASP A 127 -2.61 -22.68 -20.48
C ASP A 127 -3.47 -21.42 -20.23
N GLY A 128 -3.57 -20.54 -21.22
CA GLY A 128 -4.30 -19.29 -21.14
C GLY A 128 -3.71 -18.23 -20.19
N GLU A 129 -2.56 -18.47 -19.56
CA GLU A 129 -1.85 -17.48 -18.73
C GLU A 129 -1.33 -16.33 -19.62
N ILE A 130 -1.43 -15.10 -19.13
CA ILE A 130 -0.82 -13.93 -19.77
C ILE A 130 0.55 -13.73 -19.14
N ILE A 131 1.57 -13.52 -19.98
CA ILE A 131 2.91 -13.16 -19.55
C ILE A 131 3.37 -11.86 -20.21
N ASP A 132 4.14 -11.09 -19.46
CA ASP A 132 4.65 -9.79 -19.91
C ASP A 132 6.15 -9.73 -19.70
N SER A 133 6.85 -9.06 -20.61
CA SER A 133 8.26 -8.76 -20.52
C SER A 133 8.44 -7.26 -20.69
N MET A 134 9.11 -6.62 -19.74
CA MET A 134 9.30 -5.17 -19.71
C MET A 134 10.66 -4.84 -19.12
N PHE A 135 11.23 -3.71 -19.50
CA PHE A 135 12.47 -3.22 -18.90
C PHE A 135 12.41 -1.71 -18.69
N MET A 136 13.18 -1.21 -17.72
CA MET A 136 13.42 0.21 -17.51
C MET A 136 14.89 0.48 -17.81
N SER A 137 15.13 1.39 -18.76
CA SER A 137 16.47 1.83 -19.13
C SER A 137 17.07 2.69 -18.03
N LYS A 138 18.22 2.27 -17.50
CA LYS A 138 18.98 3.05 -16.52
C LYS A 138 19.39 4.41 -17.07
N LYS A 139 19.83 4.44 -18.33
CA LYS A 139 20.24 5.67 -18.99
C LYS A 139 19.07 6.66 -19.09
N ALA A 140 17.93 6.23 -19.63
CA ALA A 140 16.75 7.07 -19.75
C ALA A 140 16.26 7.55 -18.38
N LEU A 141 16.31 6.68 -17.36
CA LEU A 141 15.95 7.04 -15.98
C LEU A 141 16.88 8.13 -15.40
N CYS A 142 18.19 7.99 -15.58
CA CYS A 142 19.16 8.97 -15.10
C CYS A 142 19.01 10.31 -15.81
N ASP A 143 18.86 10.30 -17.14
CA ASP A 143 18.65 11.51 -17.95
C ASP A 143 17.33 12.21 -17.56
N PHE A 144 16.28 11.43 -17.31
CA PHE A 144 15.01 11.92 -16.80
C PHE A 144 15.18 12.61 -15.44
N TYR A 145 15.87 12.00 -14.49
CA TYR A 145 16.07 12.59 -13.17
C TYR A 145 16.86 13.89 -13.21
N GLU A 146 17.95 13.96 -13.97
CA GLU A 146 18.72 15.21 -14.12
C GLU A 146 17.83 16.33 -14.67
N LYS A 147 17.08 16.04 -15.75
CA LYS A 147 16.12 16.99 -16.33
C LYS A 147 15.06 17.44 -15.33
N GLN A 148 14.47 16.52 -14.55
CA GLN A 148 13.42 16.87 -13.59
C GLN A 148 13.96 17.64 -12.39
N LEU A 149 15.20 17.39 -11.97
CA LEU A 149 15.84 18.15 -10.89
C LEU A 149 16.09 19.59 -11.32
N ASP A 150 16.64 19.80 -12.53
CA ASP A 150 16.88 21.13 -13.08
C ASP A 150 15.58 21.91 -13.30
N ASP A 151 14.58 21.29 -13.94
CA ASP A 151 13.27 21.91 -14.15
C ASP A 151 12.58 22.28 -12.82
N CYS A 152 12.66 21.40 -11.81
CA CYS A 152 12.08 21.68 -10.49
C CYS A 152 12.77 22.87 -9.79
N ARG A 153 14.09 22.99 -9.95
CA ARG A 153 14.88 24.09 -9.40
C ARG A 153 14.49 25.41 -10.07
N GLU A 154 14.39 25.41 -11.40
CA GLU A 154 13.98 26.58 -12.18
C GLU A 154 12.54 27.02 -11.86
N ALA A 155 11.63 26.07 -11.66
CA ALA A 155 10.25 26.33 -11.27
C ALA A 155 10.11 26.81 -9.80
N GLY A 156 11.14 26.62 -8.96
CA GLY A 156 11.13 27.06 -7.56
C GLY A 156 10.10 26.33 -6.68
N ILE A 157 9.81 25.06 -6.98
CA ILE A 157 8.90 24.18 -6.22
C ILE A 157 9.66 23.02 -5.59
N LEU A 158 9.01 22.28 -4.69
CA LEU A 158 9.64 21.12 -4.03
C LEU A 158 9.81 19.95 -4.99
N PHE A 159 10.97 19.32 -4.97
CA PHE A 159 11.18 18.03 -5.59
C PHE A 159 10.73 16.93 -4.63
N SER A 160 9.94 15.99 -5.13
CA SER A 160 9.47 14.83 -4.38
C SER A 160 9.49 13.57 -5.24
N LEU A 161 9.97 12.46 -4.69
CA LEU A 161 10.04 11.15 -5.32
C LEU A 161 9.03 10.21 -4.67
N HIS A 162 8.14 9.68 -5.50
CA HIS A 162 7.06 8.80 -5.09
C HIS A 162 7.22 7.43 -5.75
N VAL A 163 7.72 6.47 -4.97
CA VAL A 163 7.91 5.08 -5.40
C VAL A 163 7.34 4.11 -4.37
N LYS A 164 7.45 2.80 -4.64
CA LYS A 164 6.94 1.73 -3.76
C LYS A 164 8.02 0.71 -3.39
N ALA A 165 9.08 1.17 -2.73
CA ALA A 165 10.28 0.35 -2.50
C ALA A 165 10.07 -0.86 -1.58
N THR A 166 9.12 -0.80 -0.64
CA THR A 166 8.77 -1.92 0.25
C THR A 166 8.22 -3.12 -0.51
N MET A 167 7.30 -2.86 -1.45
CA MET A 167 6.60 -3.90 -2.21
C MET A 167 7.45 -4.34 -3.40
N MET A 168 7.94 -3.38 -4.20
CA MET A 168 8.79 -3.65 -5.36
C MET A 168 10.26 -3.80 -4.93
N LYS A 169 10.52 -4.83 -4.13
CA LYS A 169 11.76 -5.03 -3.34
C LYS A 169 13.06 -5.11 -4.14
N VAL A 170 12.99 -5.26 -5.46
CA VAL A 170 14.16 -5.28 -6.36
C VAL A 170 14.23 -3.99 -7.16
N SER A 171 13.20 -3.69 -7.97
CA SER A 171 13.26 -2.57 -8.92
C SER A 171 13.27 -1.20 -8.25
N HIS A 172 12.35 -0.93 -7.32
CA HIS A 172 12.19 0.44 -6.79
C HIS A 172 13.34 0.91 -5.89
N PRO A 173 14.01 0.07 -5.09
CA PRO A 173 15.27 0.46 -4.44
C PRO A 173 16.34 0.94 -5.42
N ILE A 174 16.48 0.29 -6.60
CA ILE A 174 17.44 0.72 -7.64
C ILE A 174 17.01 2.07 -8.23
N VAL A 175 15.74 2.20 -8.59
CA VAL A 175 15.15 3.46 -9.09
C VAL A 175 15.35 4.62 -8.12
N PHE A 176 15.16 4.36 -6.83
CA PHE A 176 15.38 5.32 -5.75
C PHE A 176 16.86 5.69 -5.60
N GLY A 177 17.75 4.70 -5.55
CA GLY A 177 19.19 4.91 -5.40
C GLY A 177 19.79 5.73 -6.54
N HIS A 178 19.32 5.55 -7.78
CA HIS A 178 19.73 6.40 -8.90
C HIS A 178 19.36 7.87 -8.67
N CYS A 179 18.13 8.15 -8.21
CA CYS A 179 17.73 9.53 -7.91
C CYS A 179 18.62 10.16 -6.83
N VAL A 180 18.94 9.42 -5.77
CA VAL A 180 19.82 9.89 -4.68
C VAL A 180 21.22 10.19 -5.20
N LYS A 181 21.82 9.27 -5.98
CA LYS A 181 23.15 9.46 -6.55
C LYS A 181 23.20 10.67 -7.49
N ILE A 182 22.15 10.91 -8.28
CA ILE A 182 22.08 12.06 -9.20
C ILE A 182 21.91 13.37 -8.43
N TYR A 183 21.09 13.38 -7.38
CA TYR A 183 20.91 14.55 -6.54
C TYR A 183 22.22 14.98 -5.88
N TYR A 184 22.95 14.03 -5.28
CA TYR A 184 24.23 14.27 -4.59
C TYR A 184 25.47 13.96 -5.45
N LYS A 185 25.35 14.10 -6.77
CA LYS A 185 26.34 13.59 -7.75
C LYS A 185 27.78 14.01 -7.44
N GLU A 186 28.01 15.28 -7.15
CA GLU A 186 29.35 15.81 -6.88
C GLU A 186 30.00 15.16 -5.64
N ALA A 187 29.23 15.01 -4.56
CA ALA A 187 29.70 14.33 -3.34
C ALA A 187 29.99 12.84 -3.59
N PHE A 188 29.12 12.16 -4.36
CA PHE A 188 29.33 10.74 -4.71
C PHE A 188 30.54 10.52 -5.63
N GLU A 189 30.80 11.44 -6.56
CA GLU A 189 31.97 11.39 -7.43
C GLU A 189 33.27 11.64 -6.66
N LYS A 190 33.27 12.66 -5.78
CA LYS A 190 34.44 13.00 -4.94
C LYS A 190 34.81 11.88 -3.96
N HIS A 191 33.82 11.25 -3.33
CA HIS A 191 34.01 10.24 -2.28
C HIS A 191 33.85 8.79 -2.75
N ALA A 192 33.75 8.55 -4.06
CA ALA A 192 33.41 7.24 -4.63
C ALA A 192 34.21 6.06 -4.03
N LYS A 193 35.54 6.18 -3.99
CA LYS A 193 36.42 5.13 -3.46
C LYS A 193 36.13 4.83 -1.98
N LEU A 194 35.94 5.87 -1.16
CA LEU A 194 35.64 5.71 0.26
C LEU A 194 34.25 5.11 0.47
N PHE A 195 33.27 5.52 -0.34
CA PHE A 195 31.92 4.99 -0.28
C PHE A 195 31.87 3.50 -0.67
N ASP A 196 32.66 3.07 -1.64
CA ASP A 196 32.82 1.67 -2.01
C ASP A 196 33.49 0.86 -0.88
N GLU A 197 34.56 1.38 -0.26
CA GLU A 197 35.25 0.75 0.87
C GLU A 197 34.33 0.58 2.10
N LEU A 198 33.45 1.54 2.36
CA LEU A 198 32.44 1.47 3.42
C LEU A 198 31.22 0.61 3.04
N GLY A 199 31.13 0.18 1.78
CA GLY A 199 29.97 -0.53 1.24
C GLY A 199 28.68 0.28 1.37
N ILE A 200 28.72 1.57 1.04
CA ILE A 200 27.55 2.45 1.05
C ILE A 200 26.58 2.04 -0.06
N ASN A 201 25.32 1.79 0.31
CA ASN A 201 24.26 1.45 -0.63
C ASN A 201 23.04 2.35 -0.41
N VAL A 202 22.96 3.43 -1.19
CA VAL A 202 21.85 4.40 -1.12
C VAL A 202 20.54 3.91 -1.73
N ASN A 203 20.49 2.71 -2.30
CA ASN A 203 19.22 2.04 -2.61
C ASN A 203 18.39 1.83 -1.34
N ASN A 204 19.04 1.82 -0.17
CA ASN A 204 18.41 1.75 1.16
C ASN A 204 18.16 3.12 1.82
N GLY A 205 18.46 4.23 1.14
CA GLY A 205 18.33 5.58 1.70
C GLY A 205 19.63 6.19 2.21
N MET A 206 19.59 7.50 2.45
CA MET A 206 20.69 8.26 3.03
C MET A 206 20.94 7.92 4.51
N ALA A 207 19.95 7.35 5.22
CA ALA A 207 20.12 6.93 6.61
C ALA A 207 21.31 5.98 6.80
N GLY A 208 21.44 4.97 5.93
CA GLY A 208 22.55 4.02 5.98
C GLY A 208 23.91 4.64 5.63
N LEU A 209 23.92 5.70 4.80
CA LEU A 209 25.15 6.48 4.56
C LEU A 209 25.56 7.20 5.84
N TYR A 210 24.63 7.92 6.48
CA TYR A 210 24.90 8.65 7.72
C TYR A 210 25.40 7.73 8.83
N GLU A 211 24.78 6.57 9.02
CA GLU A 211 25.22 5.56 10.00
C GLU A 211 26.65 5.06 9.71
N LYS A 212 27.01 4.82 8.44
CA LYS A 212 28.34 4.31 8.07
C LYS A 212 29.44 5.36 8.22
N ILE A 213 29.17 6.63 7.94
CA ILE A 213 30.18 7.69 8.08
C ILE A 213 30.43 8.08 9.55
N GLU A 214 29.57 7.68 10.50
CA GLU A 214 29.81 7.85 11.94
C GLU A 214 31.05 7.10 12.44
N THR A 215 31.48 6.04 11.74
CA THR A 215 32.67 5.28 12.11
C THR A 215 33.97 5.94 11.63
N LEU A 216 33.89 7.01 10.84
CA LEU A 216 35.04 7.73 10.30
C LEU A 216 35.59 8.77 11.28
N PRO A 217 36.86 9.20 11.11
CA PRO A 217 37.39 10.38 11.79
C PRO A 217 36.51 11.62 11.54
N THR A 218 36.31 12.44 12.58
CA THR A 218 35.43 13.62 12.54
C THR A 218 35.69 14.52 11.33
N SER A 219 36.94 14.78 10.97
CA SER A 219 37.29 15.65 9.84
C SER A 219 36.79 15.13 8.50
N LEU A 220 36.88 13.82 8.25
CA LEU A 220 36.38 13.21 7.01
C LEU A 220 34.86 13.16 6.99
N ARG A 221 34.25 12.88 8.16
CA ARG A 221 32.79 12.89 8.30
C ARG A 221 32.22 14.29 8.02
N GLU A 222 32.84 15.32 8.58
CA GLU A 222 32.43 16.72 8.37
C GLU A 222 32.61 17.13 6.91
N GLU A 223 33.73 16.78 6.27
CA GLU A 223 33.94 17.01 4.83
C GLU A 223 32.82 16.39 3.97
N ILE A 224 32.45 15.13 4.23
CA ILE A 224 31.36 14.45 3.50
C ILE A 224 30.03 15.18 3.72
N ILE A 225 29.73 15.59 4.95
CA ILE A 225 28.48 16.29 5.27
C ILE A 225 28.43 17.66 4.57
N GLU A 226 29.53 18.40 4.57
CA GLU A 226 29.65 19.68 3.88
C GLU A 226 29.48 19.52 2.36
N ASP A 227 30.10 18.51 1.73
CA ASP A 227 29.94 18.24 0.30
C ASP A 227 28.49 17.84 -0.06
N LEU A 228 27.82 17.07 0.80
CA LEU A 228 26.39 16.74 0.65
C LEU A 228 25.50 17.98 0.80
N HIS A 229 25.89 18.94 1.63
CA HIS A 229 25.20 20.22 1.77
C HIS A 229 25.45 21.13 0.56
N ALA A 230 26.68 21.18 0.05
CA ALA A 230 27.04 21.95 -1.14
C ALA A 230 26.21 21.52 -2.37
N CYS A 231 25.97 20.21 -2.53
CA CYS A 231 25.07 19.71 -3.58
C CYS A 231 23.67 20.35 -3.52
N GLN A 232 23.15 20.65 -2.32
CA GLN A 232 21.81 21.21 -2.14
C GLN A 232 21.70 22.65 -2.63
N GLU A 233 22.81 23.40 -2.69
CA GLU A 233 22.80 24.79 -3.19
C GLU A 233 22.46 24.88 -4.68
N HIS A 234 22.77 23.83 -5.43
CA HIS A 234 22.56 23.76 -6.88
C HIS A 234 21.44 22.81 -7.28
N ARG A 235 20.70 22.25 -6.30
CA ARG A 235 19.59 21.30 -6.50
C ARG A 235 18.27 21.88 -5.98
N PRO A 236 17.11 21.38 -6.45
CA PRO A 236 15.82 21.85 -5.94
C PRO A 236 15.65 21.47 -4.47
N ALA A 237 14.90 22.29 -3.72
CA ALA A 237 14.53 21.95 -2.36
C ALA A 237 13.73 20.64 -2.32
N LEU A 238 14.05 19.75 -1.37
CA LEU A 238 13.41 18.45 -1.23
C LEU A 238 12.18 18.52 -0.32
N ALA A 239 11.19 17.69 -0.64
CA ALA A 239 10.12 17.38 0.28
C ALA A 239 10.66 16.68 1.55
N MET A 240 10.02 16.97 2.68
CA MET A 240 10.41 16.47 4.00
C MET A 240 9.38 15.47 4.52
N VAL A 241 9.89 14.41 5.15
CA VAL A 241 9.11 13.46 5.96
C VAL A 241 8.89 14.03 7.36
N ASP A 242 9.94 14.63 7.93
CA ASP A 242 9.92 15.32 9.21
C ASP A 242 10.95 16.47 9.19
N SER A 243 10.48 17.70 8.98
CA SER A 243 11.35 18.88 8.86
C SER A 243 12.06 19.22 10.17
N ALA A 244 11.44 18.96 11.33
CA ALA A 244 12.03 19.24 12.64
C ALA A 244 13.24 18.33 12.95
N LYS A 245 13.29 17.15 12.33
CA LYS A 245 14.39 16.19 12.46
C LYS A 245 15.32 16.16 11.24
N GLY A 246 15.09 17.01 10.23
CA GLY A 246 15.87 17.00 8.98
C GLY A 246 15.68 15.73 8.14
N ILE A 247 14.58 14.99 8.33
CA ILE A 247 14.32 13.75 7.59
C ILE A 247 13.70 14.11 6.22
N THR A 248 14.51 13.99 5.17
CA THR A 248 14.12 14.28 3.78
C THR A 248 13.42 13.09 3.12
N ASN A 249 12.85 13.31 1.93
CA ASN A 249 12.34 12.25 1.05
C ASN A 249 13.39 11.15 0.74
N PHE A 250 14.69 11.49 0.77
CA PHE A 250 15.77 10.56 0.46
C PHE A 250 16.33 9.82 1.69
N HIS A 251 15.81 10.10 2.88
CA HIS A 251 16.31 9.47 4.12
C HIS A 251 16.13 7.95 4.10
N SER A 252 14.93 7.47 3.76
CA SER A 252 14.64 6.05 3.56
C SER A 252 13.63 5.85 2.41
N PRO A 253 13.82 4.83 1.55
CA PRO A 253 12.95 4.57 0.40
C PRO A 253 11.56 4.09 0.79
N ASN A 254 11.33 3.83 2.09
CA ASN A 254 10.06 3.35 2.62
C ASN A 254 9.26 4.46 3.34
N ASP A 255 9.80 5.68 3.41
CA ASP A 255 9.17 6.77 4.16
C ASP A 255 8.08 7.46 3.32
N ILE A 256 8.31 7.62 2.02
CA ILE A 256 7.34 8.15 1.06
C ILE A 256 6.93 7.04 0.10
N ILE A 257 5.78 6.43 0.36
CA ILE A 257 5.22 5.35 -0.47
C ILE A 257 4.12 5.95 -1.34
N VAL A 258 4.23 5.77 -2.66
CA VAL A 258 3.40 6.41 -3.68
C VAL A 258 1.88 6.36 -3.43
N ASP A 259 1.36 5.20 -3.05
CA ASP A 259 -0.06 4.94 -2.83
C ASP A 259 -0.62 5.76 -1.66
N ALA A 260 0.14 5.99 -0.60
CA ALA A 260 -0.27 6.82 0.53
C ALA A 260 0.13 8.30 0.38
N SER A 261 1.30 8.56 -0.19
CA SER A 261 1.87 9.91 -0.31
C SER A 261 1.19 10.76 -1.38
N MET A 262 0.83 10.19 -2.52
CA MET A 262 0.12 10.93 -3.58
C MET A 262 -1.27 11.39 -3.13
N PRO A 263 -2.13 10.56 -2.52
CA PRO A 263 -3.39 11.03 -1.96
C PRO A 263 -3.20 12.05 -0.85
N ALA A 264 -2.20 11.88 0.03
CA ALA A 264 -1.91 12.86 1.08
C ALA A 264 -1.56 14.23 0.50
N MET A 265 -0.70 14.27 -0.53
CA MET A 265 -0.36 15.51 -1.25
C MET A 265 -1.59 16.12 -1.93
N ILE A 266 -2.40 15.31 -2.64
CA ILE A 266 -3.58 15.80 -3.35
C ILE A 266 -4.62 16.37 -2.37
N ARG A 267 -4.87 15.67 -1.26
CA ARG A 267 -5.76 16.14 -0.18
C ARG A 267 -5.28 17.47 0.41
N ALA A 268 -3.96 17.64 0.54
CA ALA A 268 -3.32 18.85 1.04
C ALA A 268 -3.28 20.00 0.02
N GLY A 269 -4.08 19.95 -1.05
CA GLY A 269 -4.13 21.02 -2.05
C GLY A 269 -2.96 20.98 -3.02
N GLY A 270 -2.38 19.79 -3.22
CA GLY A 270 -1.20 19.59 -4.05
C GLY A 270 0.10 19.97 -3.36
N LYS A 271 0.17 19.94 -2.02
CA LYS A 271 1.32 20.46 -1.28
C LYS A 271 2.04 19.42 -0.44
N MET A 272 3.35 19.62 -0.28
CA MET A 272 4.22 18.86 0.62
C MET A 272 5.01 19.79 1.53
N TRP A 273 5.61 19.23 2.59
CA TRP A 273 6.36 19.99 3.58
C TRP A 273 7.79 20.24 3.11
N GLY A 274 8.26 21.49 3.20
CA GLY A 274 9.65 21.87 2.96
C GLY A 274 10.50 21.86 4.24
N ALA A 275 11.79 22.15 4.11
CA ALA A 275 12.75 22.16 5.21
C ALA A 275 12.42 23.17 6.33
N ASP A 276 11.73 24.27 5.99
CA ASP A 276 11.29 25.29 6.95
C ASP A 276 10.00 24.93 7.70
N GLY A 277 9.46 23.72 7.47
CA GLY A 277 8.21 23.27 8.08
C GLY A 277 6.95 23.94 7.51
N LYS A 278 6.99 24.47 6.28
CA LYS A 278 5.81 25.00 5.57
C LYS A 278 5.45 24.16 4.36
N GLN A 279 4.22 24.35 3.87
CA GLN A 279 3.68 23.63 2.73
C GLN A 279 3.89 24.38 1.42
N TYR A 280 4.42 23.69 0.41
CA TYR A 280 4.71 24.23 -0.92
C TYR A 280 4.14 23.33 -2.01
N ASP A 281 3.93 23.90 -3.19
CA ASP A 281 3.68 23.11 -4.40
C ASP A 281 4.88 22.20 -4.67
N ALA A 282 4.63 21.05 -5.31
CA ALA A 282 5.64 20.02 -5.49
C ALA A 282 5.58 19.40 -6.89
N LYS A 283 6.76 19.09 -7.44
CA LYS A 283 6.91 18.16 -8.55
C LYS A 283 6.93 16.75 -7.98
N ALA A 284 5.85 16.01 -8.19
CA ALA A 284 5.69 14.63 -7.78
C ALA A 284 6.31 13.69 -8.83
N VAL A 285 7.59 13.39 -8.67
CA VAL A 285 8.34 12.53 -9.59
C VAL A 285 7.97 11.07 -9.36
N MET A 286 7.43 10.46 -10.41
CA MET A 286 7.00 9.07 -10.50
C MET A 286 7.56 8.51 -11.80
N PRO A 287 8.82 8.00 -11.82
CA PRO A 287 9.51 7.71 -13.08
C PRO A 287 8.73 6.76 -13.98
N GLU A 288 8.11 5.73 -13.39
CA GLU A 288 7.30 4.77 -14.12
C GLU A 288 5.94 5.35 -14.51
N SER A 289 5.73 5.52 -15.82
CA SER A 289 4.54 6.16 -16.37
C SER A 289 3.28 5.29 -16.31
N THR A 290 3.42 3.95 -16.25
CA THR A 290 2.28 3.00 -16.32
C THR A 290 1.10 3.44 -15.46
N PHE A 291 1.35 3.87 -14.21
CA PHE A 291 0.30 4.26 -13.27
C PHE A 291 0.42 5.71 -12.76
N ALA A 292 1.43 6.47 -13.21
CA ALA A 292 1.62 7.87 -12.81
C ALA A 292 0.54 8.79 -13.39
N ARG A 293 0.06 8.48 -14.61
CA ARG A 293 -0.85 9.31 -15.39
C ARG A 293 -2.21 9.56 -14.71
N ILE A 294 -2.71 8.60 -13.93
CA ILE A 294 -3.98 8.76 -13.21
C ILE A 294 -3.91 9.85 -12.12
N TYR A 295 -2.76 10.02 -11.48
CA TYR A 295 -2.57 11.07 -10.47
C TYR A 295 -2.49 12.45 -11.13
N GLN A 296 -1.80 12.56 -12.29
CA GLN A 296 -1.79 13.79 -13.06
C GLN A 296 -3.21 14.21 -13.47
N GLU A 297 -4.04 13.25 -13.88
CA GLU A 297 -5.43 13.51 -14.27
C GLU A 297 -6.27 14.06 -13.11
N MET A 298 -6.11 13.49 -11.90
CA MET A 298 -6.77 14.00 -10.71
C MET A 298 -6.23 15.37 -10.29
N ILE A 299 -4.92 15.62 -10.37
CA ILE A 299 -4.34 16.93 -10.10
C ILE A 299 -4.92 18.00 -11.04
N ASN A 300 -4.96 17.71 -12.35
CA ASN A 300 -5.56 18.60 -13.34
C ASN A 300 -7.04 18.86 -13.04
N PHE A 301 -7.77 17.82 -12.65
CA PHE A 301 -9.16 17.94 -12.24
C PHE A 301 -9.33 18.88 -11.03
N CYS A 302 -8.55 18.66 -9.96
CA CYS A 302 -8.63 19.47 -8.75
C CYS A 302 -8.19 20.92 -8.96
N LYS A 303 -7.19 21.17 -9.80
CA LYS A 303 -6.81 22.55 -10.19
C LYS A 303 -8.01 23.30 -10.76
N TRP A 304 -8.77 22.67 -11.66
CA TRP A 304 -9.89 23.32 -12.34
C TRP A 304 -11.16 23.42 -11.47
N HIS A 305 -11.50 22.34 -10.76
CA HIS A 305 -12.76 22.20 -10.03
C HIS A 305 -12.69 22.49 -8.53
N GLY A 306 -11.49 22.74 -7.99
CA GLY A 306 -11.27 22.77 -6.54
C GLY A 306 -11.12 21.38 -5.95
N ASN A 307 -10.92 21.30 -4.63
CA ASN A 307 -10.83 20.02 -3.94
C ASN A 307 -12.20 19.33 -3.85
N PHE A 308 -12.22 18.02 -3.56
CA PHE A 308 -13.45 17.27 -3.33
C PHE A 308 -14.15 17.72 -2.05
N ASP A 309 -15.48 17.59 -2.03
CA ASP A 309 -16.32 17.82 -0.86
C ASP A 309 -16.85 16.49 -0.29
N PRO A 310 -16.32 16.01 0.85
CA PRO A 310 -16.77 14.76 1.48
C PRO A 310 -18.27 14.71 1.80
N LYS A 311 -18.94 15.87 1.95
CA LYS A 311 -20.38 15.95 2.22
C LYS A 311 -21.23 15.49 1.04
N THR A 312 -20.78 15.79 -0.17
CA THR A 312 -21.60 15.65 -1.39
C THR A 312 -21.04 14.63 -2.36
N MET A 313 -19.74 14.34 -2.31
CA MET A 313 -19.11 13.43 -3.25
C MET A 313 -19.64 11.99 -3.13
N GLY A 314 -19.71 11.32 -4.29
CA GLY A 314 -20.03 9.90 -4.39
C GLY A 314 -18.92 9.01 -3.81
N THR A 315 -18.97 7.72 -4.14
CA THR A 315 -17.95 6.74 -3.75
C THR A 315 -17.39 5.96 -4.93
N VAL A 316 -16.13 5.55 -4.81
CA VAL A 316 -15.45 4.74 -5.82
C VAL A 316 -14.97 3.42 -5.21
N PRO A 317 -15.84 2.38 -5.17
CA PRO A 317 -15.43 1.02 -4.85
C PRO A 317 -14.40 0.47 -5.84
N ASN A 318 -13.67 -0.57 -5.43
CA ASN A 318 -12.73 -1.27 -6.28
C ASN A 318 -12.95 -2.77 -6.30
N VAL A 319 -12.96 -3.34 -7.50
CA VAL A 319 -12.84 -4.78 -7.75
C VAL A 319 -11.45 -5.03 -8.36
N GLY A 320 -10.56 -5.61 -7.56
CA GLY A 320 -9.14 -5.71 -7.88
C GLY A 320 -8.69 -7.13 -8.21
N LEU A 321 -8.06 -7.31 -9.36
CA LEU A 321 -7.38 -8.54 -9.74
C LEU A 321 -6.12 -8.72 -8.90
N MET A 322 -6.03 -9.78 -8.10
CA MET A 322 -4.85 -10.02 -7.25
C MET A 322 -4.56 -11.48 -6.92
N ALA A 323 -5.50 -12.39 -7.17
CA ALA A 323 -5.37 -13.79 -6.79
C ALA A 323 -4.10 -14.42 -7.40
N GLN A 324 -3.44 -15.31 -6.63
CA GLN A 324 -2.26 -16.06 -7.08
C GLN A 324 -1.08 -15.17 -7.53
N LYS A 325 -0.89 -14.04 -6.84
CA LYS A 325 0.19 -13.08 -7.09
C LYS A 325 0.14 -12.48 -8.50
N ALA A 326 -1.06 -12.09 -8.95
CA ALA A 326 -1.26 -11.51 -10.27
C ALA A 326 -0.33 -10.30 -10.53
N GLU A 327 0.17 -10.24 -11.77
CA GLU A 327 0.90 -9.11 -12.34
C GLU A 327 2.23 -8.81 -11.62
N GLU A 328 2.51 -7.55 -11.26
CA GLU A 328 3.79 -7.11 -10.70
C GLU A 328 4.07 -7.72 -9.31
N TYR A 329 3.04 -8.05 -8.52
CA TYR A 329 3.21 -8.63 -7.18
C TYR A 329 3.81 -10.05 -7.24
N GLY A 330 3.67 -10.73 -8.37
CA GLY A 330 4.28 -12.04 -8.62
C GLY A 330 5.69 -11.95 -9.19
N SER A 331 6.21 -10.76 -9.51
CA SER A 331 7.40 -10.58 -10.35
C SER A 331 8.73 -10.53 -9.60
N HIS A 332 8.73 -10.53 -8.27
CA HIS A 332 9.95 -10.24 -7.48
C HIS A 332 11.10 -11.21 -7.75
N ASP A 333 10.79 -12.49 -7.99
CA ASP A 333 11.76 -13.54 -8.31
C ASP A 333 12.07 -13.63 -9.83
N LYS A 334 11.55 -12.69 -10.60
CA LYS A 334 11.63 -12.53 -12.05
C LYS A 334 11.99 -11.08 -12.43
N THR A 335 12.62 -10.35 -11.50
CA THR A 335 13.10 -8.98 -11.70
C THR A 335 14.61 -8.99 -11.50
N PHE A 336 15.36 -8.48 -12.47
CA PHE A 336 16.82 -8.53 -12.50
C PHE A 336 17.39 -7.17 -12.91
N GLU A 337 18.44 -6.73 -12.22
CA GLU A 337 19.34 -5.71 -12.74
C GLU A 337 20.26 -6.40 -13.76
N ILE A 338 20.32 -5.87 -14.98
CA ILE A 338 21.01 -6.48 -16.10
C ILE A 338 22.52 -6.33 -15.91
N PRO A 339 23.29 -7.43 -15.87
CA PRO A 339 24.72 -7.36 -15.56
C PRO A 339 25.56 -6.83 -16.73
N GLN A 340 25.11 -7.02 -17.97
CA GLN A 340 25.81 -6.63 -19.20
C GLN A 340 24.81 -6.41 -20.33
N ALA A 341 25.17 -5.58 -21.31
CA ALA A 341 24.31 -5.34 -22.47
C ALA A 341 24.08 -6.60 -23.33
N GLY A 342 22.87 -6.78 -23.83
CA GLY A 342 22.50 -7.95 -24.62
C GLY A 342 21.01 -8.01 -24.95
N VAL A 343 20.55 -9.23 -25.23
CA VAL A 343 19.15 -9.53 -25.54
C VAL A 343 18.59 -10.44 -24.44
N ALA A 344 17.63 -9.91 -23.67
CA ALA A 344 16.93 -10.63 -22.63
C ALA A 344 15.71 -11.37 -23.22
N ASN A 345 15.74 -12.69 -23.18
CA ASN A 345 14.74 -13.57 -23.77
C ASN A 345 13.98 -14.37 -22.73
N ILE A 346 12.68 -14.55 -22.98
CA ILE A 346 11.85 -15.58 -22.36
C ILE A 346 11.74 -16.72 -23.38
N THR A 347 12.41 -17.83 -23.10
CA THR A 347 12.57 -18.95 -24.04
C THR A 347 11.86 -20.18 -23.50
N ASP A 348 11.05 -20.83 -24.32
CA ASP A 348 10.44 -22.12 -24.06
C ASP A 348 11.52 -23.21 -23.92
N LEU A 349 11.51 -23.94 -22.80
CA LEU A 349 12.53 -24.94 -22.48
C LEU A 349 12.44 -26.19 -23.34
N GLU A 350 11.26 -26.52 -23.85
CA GLU A 350 11.02 -27.76 -24.59
C GLU A 350 11.34 -27.58 -26.08
N THR A 351 11.00 -26.42 -26.63
CA THR A 351 11.11 -26.13 -28.08
C THR A 351 12.28 -25.23 -28.44
N GLY A 352 12.81 -24.45 -27.48
CA GLY A 352 13.78 -23.39 -27.75
C GLY A 352 13.18 -22.14 -28.41
N GLU A 353 11.85 -22.06 -28.52
CA GLU A 353 11.13 -20.90 -29.05
C GLU A 353 11.31 -19.68 -28.14
N VAL A 354 11.78 -18.56 -28.70
CA VAL A 354 11.80 -17.28 -27.97
C VAL A 354 10.40 -16.67 -28.05
N LEU A 355 9.73 -16.58 -26.90
CA LEU A 355 8.36 -16.07 -26.79
C LEU A 355 8.35 -14.54 -26.75
N LEU A 356 9.19 -13.96 -25.88
CA LEU A 356 9.33 -12.51 -25.71
C LEU A 356 10.81 -12.16 -25.62
N SER A 357 11.19 -11.01 -26.18
CA SER A 357 12.59 -10.58 -26.30
C SER A 357 12.72 -9.07 -26.08
N GLN A 358 13.73 -8.65 -25.33
CA GLN A 358 14.04 -7.25 -25.01
C GLN A 358 15.52 -6.94 -25.26
N ASN A 359 15.81 -5.81 -25.89
CA ASN A 359 17.18 -5.29 -25.97
C ASN A 359 17.45 -4.50 -24.69
N VAL A 360 18.50 -4.86 -23.97
CA VAL A 360 18.81 -4.29 -22.65
C VAL A 360 20.27 -3.88 -22.56
N GLU A 361 20.55 -2.87 -21.74
CA GLU A 361 21.88 -2.38 -21.42
C GLU A 361 22.27 -2.73 -19.97
N GLU A 362 23.55 -2.55 -19.64
CA GLU A 362 24.06 -2.78 -18.28
C GLU A 362 23.39 -1.83 -17.27
N GLY A 363 22.87 -2.40 -16.17
CA GLY A 363 22.16 -1.70 -15.12
C GLY A 363 20.68 -1.44 -15.41
N ASP A 364 20.17 -1.79 -16.59
CA ASP A 364 18.73 -1.78 -16.85
C ASP A 364 18.01 -2.74 -15.90
N ILE A 365 16.75 -2.45 -15.59
CA ILE A 365 15.92 -3.33 -14.76
C ILE A 365 15.00 -4.10 -15.69
N TRP A 366 15.18 -5.42 -15.80
CA TRP A 366 14.30 -6.29 -16.59
C TRP A 366 13.35 -7.07 -15.69
N ARG A 367 12.08 -7.18 -16.10
CA ARG A 367 11.02 -7.80 -15.32
C ARG A 367 10.10 -8.66 -16.20
N MET A 368 9.72 -9.83 -15.67
CA MET A 368 8.63 -10.63 -16.18
C MET A 368 7.46 -10.70 -15.19
N CYS A 369 6.25 -10.42 -15.67
CA CYS A 369 4.99 -10.53 -14.93
C CYS A 369 4.16 -11.72 -15.44
N GLN A 370 3.20 -12.17 -14.62
CA GLN A 370 2.25 -13.22 -15.03
C GLN A 370 0.88 -13.01 -14.39
N VAL A 371 -0.18 -13.35 -15.12
CA VAL A 371 -1.54 -13.45 -14.57
C VAL A 371 -2.26 -14.66 -15.17
N LYS A 372 -2.78 -15.51 -14.28
CA LYS A 372 -3.44 -16.76 -14.64
C LYS A 372 -4.88 -16.52 -15.05
N ASP A 373 -5.37 -17.39 -15.92
CA ASP A 373 -6.72 -17.29 -16.49
C ASP A 373 -7.83 -17.38 -15.43
N ALA A 374 -7.73 -18.35 -14.52
CA ALA A 374 -8.75 -18.56 -13.49
C ALA A 374 -8.95 -17.33 -12.57
N PRO A 375 -7.89 -16.67 -12.07
CA PRO A 375 -8.00 -15.36 -11.43
C PRO A 375 -8.72 -14.28 -12.26
N ILE A 376 -8.47 -14.19 -13.57
CA ILE A 376 -9.13 -13.20 -14.44
C ILE A 376 -10.63 -13.50 -14.55
N ARG A 377 -11.00 -14.77 -14.74
CA ARG A 377 -12.40 -15.17 -14.84
C ARG A 377 -13.17 -14.92 -13.54
N ASP A 378 -12.55 -15.19 -12.39
CA ASP A 378 -13.12 -14.86 -11.08
C ASP A 378 -13.25 -13.34 -10.87
N TRP A 379 -12.26 -12.56 -11.30
CA TRP A 379 -12.29 -11.10 -11.22
C TRP A 379 -13.43 -10.48 -12.04
N VAL A 380 -13.66 -10.98 -13.27
CA VAL A 380 -14.81 -10.56 -14.10
C VAL A 380 -16.13 -10.94 -13.44
N LYS A 381 -16.25 -12.15 -12.91
CA LYS A 381 -17.43 -12.59 -12.16
C LYS A 381 -17.72 -11.69 -10.96
N LEU A 382 -16.68 -11.33 -10.19
CA LEU A 382 -16.79 -10.45 -9.03
C LEU A 382 -17.26 -9.05 -9.45
N ALA A 383 -16.73 -8.51 -10.55
CA ALA A 383 -17.12 -7.21 -11.08
C ALA A 383 -18.62 -7.16 -11.44
N VAL A 384 -19.12 -8.17 -12.18
CA VAL A 384 -20.54 -8.28 -12.54
C VAL A 384 -21.41 -8.43 -11.29
N THR A 385 -20.98 -9.27 -10.34
CA THR A 385 -21.68 -9.48 -9.07
C THR A 385 -21.82 -8.17 -8.29
N ARG A 386 -20.73 -7.39 -8.19
CA ARG A 386 -20.75 -6.10 -7.49
C ARG A 386 -21.62 -5.07 -8.20
N ALA A 387 -21.52 -4.94 -9.52
CA ALA A 387 -22.37 -4.05 -10.31
C ALA A 387 -23.86 -4.39 -10.14
N ARG A 388 -24.21 -5.68 -10.14
CA ARG A 388 -25.57 -6.15 -9.90
C ARG A 388 -26.07 -5.82 -8.50
N ASN A 389 -25.25 -6.09 -7.48
CA ASN A 389 -25.64 -5.92 -6.09
C ASN A 389 -25.75 -4.44 -5.68
N SER A 390 -24.97 -3.55 -6.30
CA SER A 390 -24.99 -2.12 -5.96
C SER A 390 -25.82 -1.26 -6.91
N GLY A 391 -26.10 -1.72 -8.14
CA GLY A 391 -26.69 -0.91 -9.21
C GLY A 391 -25.77 0.19 -9.74
N MET A 392 -24.47 0.15 -9.40
CA MET A 392 -23.48 1.14 -9.85
C MET A 392 -22.89 0.73 -11.21
N PRO A 393 -22.52 1.70 -12.07
CA PRO A 393 -21.73 1.39 -13.25
C PRO A 393 -20.35 0.87 -12.86
N ALA A 394 -19.83 -0.09 -13.62
CA ALA A 394 -18.53 -0.69 -13.42
C ALA A 394 -17.62 -0.46 -14.62
N ILE A 395 -16.50 0.22 -14.38
CA ILE A 395 -15.55 0.59 -15.43
C ILE A 395 -14.31 -0.28 -15.27
N PHE A 396 -13.94 -1.02 -16.30
CA PHE A 396 -12.65 -1.70 -16.40
C PHE A 396 -11.57 -0.72 -16.85
N TRP A 397 -10.54 -0.52 -16.03
CA TRP A 397 -9.47 0.45 -16.29
C TRP A 397 -8.33 -0.27 -16.99
N LEU A 398 -8.44 -0.36 -18.32
CA LEU A 398 -7.52 -1.10 -19.17
C LEU A 398 -7.13 -0.21 -20.35
N ASP A 399 -5.87 0.21 -20.37
CA ASP A 399 -5.24 0.97 -21.44
C ASP A 399 -5.02 0.07 -22.66
N PRO A 400 -5.72 0.30 -23.78
CA PRO A 400 -5.56 -0.51 -24.98
C PRO A 400 -4.16 -0.38 -25.61
N TYR A 401 -3.39 0.65 -25.26
CA TYR A 401 -2.03 0.86 -25.75
C TYR A 401 -0.97 0.10 -24.95
N ARG A 402 -1.31 -0.37 -23.75
CA ARG A 402 -0.44 -1.23 -22.95
C ARG A 402 -0.65 -2.70 -23.36
N PRO A 403 0.39 -3.41 -23.84
CA PRO A 403 0.22 -4.80 -24.32
C PRO A 403 -0.42 -5.74 -23.31
N HIS A 404 -0.03 -5.66 -22.03
CA HIS A 404 -0.63 -6.47 -20.96
C HIS A 404 -2.14 -6.23 -20.84
N GLU A 405 -2.54 -4.97 -20.75
CA GLU A 405 -3.94 -4.60 -20.58
C GLU A 405 -4.75 -4.89 -21.85
N ASN A 406 -4.12 -4.87 -23.03
CA ASN A 406 -4.73 -5.33 -24.27
C ASN A 406 -5.09 -6.83 -24.24
N GLU A 407 -4.22 -7.68 -23.70
CA GLU A 407 -4.52 -9.10 -23.49
C GLU A 407 -5.65 -9.27 -22.46
N LEU A 408 -5.65 -8.49 -21.37
CA LEU A 408 -6.75 -8.49 -20.40
C LEU A 408 -8.09 -8.06 -21.02
N ILE A 409 -8.11 -7.04 -21.90
CA ILE A 409 -9.32 -6.60 -22.59
C ILE A 409 -9.97 -7.77 -23.36
N LYS A 410 -9.18 -8.58 -24.06
CA LYS A 410 -9.67 -9.76 -24.79
C LYS A 410 -10.34 -10.77 -23.85
N LYS A 411 -9.73 -11.04 -22.70
CA LYS A 411 -10.27 -11.94 -21.67
C LYS A 411 -11.57 -11.37 -21.07
N VAL A 412 -11.58 -10.10 -20.69
CA VAL A 412 -12.76 -9.42 -20.13
C VAL A 412 -13.94 -9.47 -21.10
N GLN A 413 -13.73 -9.10 -22.36
CA GLN A 413 -14.78 -9.14 -23.39
C GLN A 413 -15.32 -10.56 -23.63
N THR A 414 -14.48 -11.58 -23.46
CA THR A 414 -14.89 -12.98 -23.56
C THR A 414 -15.74 -13.38 -22.35
N TYR A 415 -15.23 -13.15 -21.14
CA TYR A 415 -15.86 -13.64 -19.91
C TYR A 415 -17.09 -12.84 -19.47
N LEU A 416 -17.23 -11.58 -19.89
CA LEU A 416 -18.49 -10.85 -19.70
C LEU A 416 -19.69 -11.54 -20.37
N LYS A 417 -19.47 -12.32 -21.44
CA LYS A 417 -20.52 -13.08 -22.13
C LYS A 417 -21.01 -14.29 -21.35
N GLU A 418 -20.29 -14.71 -20.31
CA GLU A 418 -20.65 -15.84 -19.46
C GLU A 418 -21.57 -15.44 -18.30
N HIS A 419 -21.91 -14.16 -18.20
CA HIS A 419 -22.72 -13.60 -17.15
C HIS A 419 -23.92 -12.83 -17.72
N ASP A 420 -25.01 -12.78 -16.96
CA ASP A 420 -26.13 -11.91 -17.29
C ASP A 420 -25.77 -10.45 -16.97
N THR A 421 -25.49 -9.67 -18.01
CA THR A 421 -25.19 -8.23 -17.93
C THR A 421 -26.39 -7.35 -18.27
N THR A 422 -27.59 -7.94 -18.43
CA THR A 422 -28.81 -7.18 -18.76
C THR A 422 -29.10 -6.13 -17.69
N GLY A 423 -29.25 -4.87 -18.11
CA GLY A 423 -29.51 -3.75 -17.21
C GLY A 423 -28.31 -3.29 -16.36
N LEU A 424 -27.09 -3.78 -16.63
CA LEU A 424 -25.86 -3.27 -16.03
C LEU A 424 -25.17 -2.29 -16.99
N ASP A 425 -24.54 -1.28 -16.42
CA ASP A 425 -23.67 -0.34 -17.12
C ASP A 425 -22.20 -0.77 -16.89
N ILE A 426 -21.62 -1.47 -17.86
CA ILE A 426 -20.25 -1.99 -17.79
C ILE A 426 -19.48 -1.51 -19.01
N GLU A 427 -18.42 -0.75 -18.79
CA GLU A 427 -17.57 -0.19 -19.84
C GLU A 427 -16.10 -0.55 -19.64
N ILE A 428 -15.32 -0.46 -20.72
CA ILE A 428 -13.86 -0.59 -20.70
C ILE A 428 -13.27 0.74 -21.17
N MET A 429 -12.40 1.34 -20.38
CA MET A 429 -11.74 2.61 -20.68
C MET A 429 -10.26 2.54 -20.34
N SER A 430 -9.43 3.34 -21.04
CA SER A 430 -8.05 3.55 -20.60
C SER A 430 -8.02 4.14 -19.20
N GLN A 431 -6.94 3.89 -18.45
CA GLN A 431 -6.83 4.32 -17.06
C GLN A 431 -7.08 5.82 -16.87
N VAL A 432 -6.53 6.66 -17.75
CA VAL A 432 -6.71 8.12 -17.72
C VAL A 432 -8.16 8.52 -18.01
N ARG A 433 -8.79 7.89 -19.01
CA ARG A 433 -10.20 8.17 -19.34
C ARG A 433 -11.14 7.71 -18.22
N ALA A 434 -10.87 6.53 -17.66
CA ALA A 434 -11.63 5.97 -16.54
C ALA A 434 -11.51 6.86 -15.29
N MET A 435 -10.31 7.38 -14.99
CA MET A 435 -10.09 8.36 -13.95
C MET A 435 -10.95 9.61 -14.20
N ARG A 436 -10.85 10.25 -15.38
CA ARG A 436 -11.66 11.43 -15.72
C ARG A 436 -13.17 11.18 -15.57
N TYR A 437 -13.68 10.09 -16.14
CA TYR A 437 -15.10 9.72 -16.06
C TYR A 437 -15.56 9.54 -14.60
N THR A 438 -14.74 8.84 -13.81
CA THR A 438 -15.01 8.61 -12.39
C THR A 438 -15.01 9.93 -11.61
N LEU A 439 -14.05 10.83 -11.87
CA LEU A 439 -13.98 12.14 -11.23
C LEU A 439 -15.18 13.03 -11.56
N GLU A 440 -15.63 13.03 -12.82
CA GLU A 440 -16.83 13.76 -13.24
C GLU A 440 -18.08 13.25 -12.50
N ARG A 441 -18.19 11.94 -12.29
CA ARG A 441 -19.32 11.35 -11.55
C ARG A 441 -19.23 11.62 -10.05
N VAL A 442 -18.06 11.43 -9.46
CA VAL A 442 -17.89 11.50 -7.99
C VAL A 442 -18.21 12.89 -7.46
N VAL A 443 -17.83 13.96 -8.18
CA VAL A 443 -18.17 15.34 -7.77
C VAL A 443 -19.66 15.67 -7.88
N ARG A 444 -20.42 14.87 -8.63
CA ARG A 444 -21.88 14.99 -8.77
C ARG A 444 -22.63 14.10 -7.78
N GLY A 445 -21.93 13.51 -6.81
CA GLY A 445 -22.52 12.59 -5.84
C GLY A 445 -22.85 11.21 -6.39
N LEU A 446 -22.32 10.86 -7.58
CA LEU A 446 -22.58 9.59 -8.25
C LEU A 446 -21.45 8.60 -8.00
N ASP A 447 -21.82 7.34 -7.83
CA ASP A 447 -20.89 6.25 -7.50
C ASP A 447 -20.43 5.52 -8.77
N THR A 448 -19.19 5.00 -8.76
CA THR A 448 -18.61 4.26 -9.90
C THR A 448 -17.70 3.16 -9.38
N ILE A 449 -17.92 1.91 -9.80
CA ILE A 449 -17.00 0.82 -9.47
C ILE A 449 -15.79 0.90 -10.40
N SER A 450 -14.61 0.97 -9.82
CA SER A 450 -13.34 0.77 -10.54
C SER A 450 -13.00 -0.72 -10.57
N VAL A 451 -12.81 -1.28 -11.76
CA VAL A 451 -12.45 -2.69 -11.96
C VAL A 451 -11.04 -2.72 -12.54
N THR A 452 -10.05 -3.11 -11.75
CA THR A 452 -8.64 -2.83 -12.07
C THR A 452 -7.70 -4.01 -11.83
N GLY A 453 -6.51 -3.95 -12.44
CA GLY A 453 -5.34 -4.75 -12.06
C GLY A 453 -4.88 -4.50 -10.61
N ASN A 454 -3.85 -5.22 -10.20
CA ASN A 454 -3.36 -5.34 -8.83
C ASN A 454 -2.71 -4.05 -8.31
N ILE A 455 -1.91 -3.37 -9.14
CA ILE A 455 -1.28 -2.09 -8.75
C ILE A 455 -2.33 -0.99 -8.60
N LEU A 456 -3.20 -0.82 -9.59
CA LEU A 456 -4.28 0.16 -9.54
C LEU A 456 -5.26 -0.12 -8.41
N ARG A 457 -5.53 -1.39 -8.07
CA ARG A 457 -6.31 -1.74 -6.88
C ARG A 457 -5.71 -1.08 -5.64
N ASP A 458 -4.40 -1.20 -5.43
CA ASP A 458 -3.75 -0.56 -4.29
C ASP A 458 -3.86 0.96 -4.37
N TYR A 459 -3.51 1.55 -5.51
CA TYR A 459 -3.46 3.01 -5.66
C TYR A 459 -4.83 3.67 -5.47
N LEU A 460 -5.88 3.10 -6.06
CA LEU A 460 -7.23 3.66 -6.01
C LEU A 460 -7.91 3.44 -4.66
N THR A 461 -7.59 2.32 -3.98
CA THR A 461 -8.16 2.03 -2.64
C THR A 461 -7.44 2.76 -1.50
N ASP A 462 -6.33 3.43 -1.77
CA ASP A 462 -5.85 4.54 -0.93
C ASP A 462 -6.40 5.88 -1.40
N LEU A 463 -6.36 6.17 -2.70
CA LEU A 463 -6.69 7.48 -3.26
C LEU A 463 -8.11 7.94 -2.94
N PHE A 464 -9.11 7.20 -3.38
CA PHE A 464 -10.51 7.64 -3.19
C PHE A 464 -10.93 7.61 -1.72
N PRO A 465 -10.62 6.57 -0.92
CA PRO A 465 -10.94 6.59 0.51
C PRO A 465 -10.30 7.73 1.29
N ILE A 466 -9.08 8.16 0.94
CA ILE A 466 -8.46 9.32 1.58
C ILE A 466 -9.21 10.62 1.24
N MET A 467 -9.72 10.78 0.02
CA MET A 467 -10.55 11.95 -0.35
C MET A 467 -11.96 11.87 0.25
N GLU A 468 -12.52 10.67 0.37
CA GLU A 468 -13.90 10.44 0.81
C GLU A 468 -14.04 10.43 2.33
N LEU A 469 -13.09 9.81 3.03
CA LEU A 469 -13.16 9.45 4.45
C LEU A 469 -12.01 10.03 5.27
N GLY A 470 -11.02 10.65 4.62
CA GLY A 470 -9.83 11.21 5.25
C GLY A 470 -8.77 10.15 5.61
N THR A 471 -9.05 8.87 5.37
CA THR A 471 -8.17 7.73 5.63
C THR A 471 -8.66 6.50 4.86
N SER A 472 -7.74 5.64 4.42
CA SER A 472 -8.04 4.34 3.80
C SER A 472 -8.23 3.20 4.81
N ALA A 473 -8.02 3.47 6.10
CA ALA A 473 -8.22 2.47 7.17
C ALA A 473 -9.70 2.13 7.42
N LYS A 474 -10.64 2.99 7.01
CA LYS A 474 -12.08 2.85 7.28
C LYS A 474 -12.84 2.16 6.15
N MET A 475 -12.21 1.17 5.53
CA MET A 475 -12.70 0.48 4.34
C MET A 475 -12.99 -0.99 4.64
N LEU A 476 -14.00 -1.55 4.00
CA LEU A 476 -14.12 -3.00 3.86
C LEU A 476 -13.12 -3.47 2.82
N SER A 477 -12.43 -4.58 3.12
CA SER A 477 -11.53 -5.25 2.21
C SER A 477 -11.79 -6.76 2.27
N ILE A 478 -12.70 -7.20 1.42
CA ILE A 478 -13.21 -8.56 1.37
C ILE A 478 -12.46 -9.30 0.26
N VAL A 479 -12.03 -10.52 0.56
CA VAL A 479 -11.35 -11.40 -0.38
C VAL A 479 -12.13 -12.72 -0.43
N PRO A 480 -13.07 -12.87 -1.37
CA PRO A 480 -13.71 -14.15 -1.64
C PRO A 480 -12.65 -15.12 -2.15
N LEU A 481 -12.28 -16.11 -1.33
CA LEU A 481 -11.25 -17.07 -1.71
C LEU A 481 -11.80 -17.95 -2.82
N MET A 482 -10.98 -18.25 -3.84
CA MET A 482 -11.40 -19.06 -4.98
C MET A 482 -11.85 -20.47 -4.57
N ALA A 483 -11.37 -20.97 -3.42
CA ALA A 483 -11.78 -22.24 -2.82
C ALA A 483 -13.13 -22.19 -2.07
N GLY A 484 -13.80 -21.04 -2.02
CA GLY A 484 -15.11 -20.86 -1.38
C GLY A 484 -15.08 -20.22 0.03
N GLY A 485 -13.90 -20.11 0.65
CA GLY A 485 -13.71 -19.40 1.92
C GLY A 485 -13.80 -17.87 1.80
N GLY A 486 -13.50 -17.16 2.88
CA GLY A 486 -13.43 -15.69 2.89
C GLY A 486 -12.26 -15.21 3.75
N MET A 487 -11.58 -14.18 3.29
CA MET A 487 -10.61 -13.42 4.08
C MET A 487 -11.05 -11.96 4.15
N TYR A 488 -10.96 -11.36 5.34
CA TYR A 488 -11.42 -10.00 5.60
C TYR A 488 -10.24 -9.19 6.16
N GLU A 489 -9.64 -8.36 5.31
CA GLU A 489 -8.59 -7.44 5.75
C GLU A 489 -9.24 -6.27 6.49
N THR A 490 -8.71 -5.90 7.64
CA THR A 490 -9.30 -4.91 8.57
C THR A 490 -9.08 -3.46 8.13
N GLY A 491 -8.78 -3.23 6.85
CA GLY A 491 -8.44 -1.94 6.26
C GLY A 491 -7.38 -2.08 5.17
N ALA A 492 -7.06 -0.97 4.50
CA ALA A 492 -6.05 -0.94 3.44
C ALA A 492 -4.65 -0.44 3.90
N GLY A 493 -4.55 0.08 5.13
CA GLY A 493 -3.32 0.70 5.66
C GLY A 493 -2.28 -0.26 6.23
N GLY A 494 -1.17 0.30 6.75
CA GLY A 494 -0.10 -0.45 7.43
C GLY A 494 -0.22 -0.47 8.97
N SER A 495 0.78 -1.02 9.66
CA SER A 495 0.79 -1.24 11.12
C SER A 495 1.12 0.00 11.98
N ALA A 496 1.09 1.20 11.40
CA ALA A 496 1.24 2.51 12.07
C ALA A 496 2.32 2.60 13.20
N PRO A 497 3.63 2.52 12.91
CA PRO A 497 4.70 2.50 13.93
C PRO A 497 4.72 3.72 14.86
N LYS A 498 4.25 4.89 14.40
CA LYS A 498 4.13 6.12 15.22
C LYS A 498 3.05 6.01 16.31
N HIS A 499 2.13 5.03 16.22
CA HIS A 499 1.13 4.77 17.26
C HIS A 499 1.75 4.00 18.42
N VAL A 500 2.66 3.05 18.12
CA VAL A 500 3.42 2.30 19.13
C VAL A 500 4.32 3.24 19.94
N GLN A 501 4.96 4.21 19.30
CA GLN A 501 5.77 5.23 20.00
C GLN A 501 4.94 5.98 21.05
N GLN A 502 3.75 6.49 20.67
CA GLN A 502 2.87 7.18 21.62
C GLN A 502 2.35 6.26 22.73
N LEU A 503 2.06 4.98 22.42
CA LEU A 503 1.68 4.02 23.45
C LEU A 503 2.81 3.81 24.47
N VAL A 504 4.05 3.63 24.00
CA VAL A 504 5.20 3.39 24.90
C VAL A 504 5.58 4.64 25.69
N GLU A 505 5.53 5.82 25.09
CA GLU A 505 5.94 7.08 25.72
C GLU A 505 4.85 7.66 26.64
N GLU A 506 3.59 7.56 26.24
CA GLU A 506 2.48 8.30 26.85
C GLU A 506 1.28 7.41 27.21
N ASN A 507 1.37 6.09 27.00
CA ASN A 507 0.29 5.12 27.24
C ASN A 507 -1.03 5.53 26.62
N HIS A 508 -0.99 6.08 25.40
CA HIS A 508 -2.17 6.43 24.61
C HIS A 508 -2.07 5.80 23.22
N LEU A 509 -3.06 4.98 22.85
CA LEU A 509 -3.10 4.32 21.55
C LEU A 509 -4.17 4.94 20.65
N ARG A 510 -3.76 5.83 19.74
CA ARG A 510 -4.65 6.45 18.75
C ARG A 510 -5.01 5.58 17.53
N TRP A 511 -4.83 4.26 17.62
CA TRP A 511 -5.20 3.34 16.54
C TRP A 511 -6.72 3.21 16.46
N ASP A 512 -7.31 3.45 15.29
CA ASP A 512 -8.74 3.34 15.05
C ASP A 512 -9.08 1.92 14.57
N SER A 513 -9.70 1.12 15.44
CA SER A 513 -10.07 -0.28 15.16
C SER A 513 -11.37 -0.42 14.36
N LEU A 514 -11.94 0.68 13.84
CA LEU A 514 -13.18 0.62 13.06
C LEU A 514 -13.13 -0.43 11.93
N GLY A 515 -12.00 -0.54 11.23
CA GLY A 515 -11.84 -1.51 10.16
C GLY A 515 -11.87 -2.98 10.64
N GLU A 516 -11.47 -3.24 11.90
CA GLU A 516 -11.60 -4.56 12.54
C GLU A 516 -13.08 -4.89 12.80
N PHE A 517 -13.84 -3.91 13.29
CA PHE A 517 -15.27 -4.08 13.58
C PHE A 517 -16.07 -4.36 12.31
N LEU A 518 -15.77 -3.62 11.25
CA LEU A 518 -16.38 -3.79 9.93
C LEU A 518 -16.03 -5.16 9.31
N ALA A 519 -14.76 -5.58 9.41
CA ALA A 519 -14.33 -6.89 8.93
C ALA A 519 -15.00 -8.04 9.71
N LEU A 520 -15.17 -7.88 11.03
CA LEU A 520 -15.85 -8.86 11.85
C LEU A 520 -17.35 -8.97 11.51
N ALA A 521 -18.03 -7.85 11.28
CA ALA A 521 -19.44 -7.86 10.87
C ALA A 521 -19.64 -8.63 9.56
N VAL A 522 -18.83 -8.35 8.55
CA VAL A 522 -18.90 -9.08 7.27
C VAL A 522 -18.50 -10.55 7.41
N SER A 523 -17.51 -10.85 8.26
CA SER A 523 -17.12 -12.24 8.54
C SER A 523 -18.27 -13.05 9.14
N LEU A 524 -18.99 -12.48 10.11
CA LEU A 524 -20.16 -13.09 10.74
C LEU A 524 -21.35 -13.19 9.78
N GLU A 525 -21.56 -12.18 8.93
CA GLU A 525 -22.61 -12.19 7.90
C GLU A 525 -22.38 -13.33 6.92
N GLU A 526 -21.17 -13.45 6.38
CA GLU A 526 -20.82 -14.48 5.40
C GLU A 526 -20.91 -15.88 6.03
N LEU A 527 -20.45 -16.06 7.27
CA LEU A 527 -20.64 -17.31 8.02
C LEU A 527 -22.13 -17.64 8.13
N GLY A 528 -22.94 -16.64 8.47
CA GLY A 528 -24.39 -16.75 8.52
C GLY A 528 -25.00 -17.19 7.18
N ILE A 529 -24.55 -16.62 6.07
CA ILE A 529 -25.06 -16.96 4.73
C ILE A 529 -24.62 -18.37 4.31
N LYS A 530 -23.33 -18.70 4.45
CA LYS A 530 -22.75 -19.98 3.98
C LYS A 530 -23.22 -21.18 4.77
N GLU A 531 -23.35 -21.04 6.09
CA GLU A 531 -23.72 -22.13 7.00
C GLU A 531 -25.19 -22.09 7.42
N ASP A 532 -25.98 -21.19 6.82
CA ASP A 532 -27.35 -20.87 7.22
C ASP A 532 -27.52 -20.63 8.75
N ASN A 533 -26.56 -19.94 9.35
CA ASN A 533 -26.53 -19.69 10.79
C ASN A 533 -27.22 -18.37 11.13
N ALA A 534 -28.48 -18.46 11.61
CA ALA A 534 -29.28 -17.31 11.99
C ALA A 534 -28.65 -16.44 13.10
N ARG A 535 -27.99 -17.06 14.11
CA ARG A 535 -27.30 -16.32 15.19
C ARG A 535 -26.11 -15.52 14.66
N ALA A 536 -25.35 -16.07 13.71
CA ALA A 536 -24.25 -15.34 13.07
C ALA A 536 -24.74 -14.12 12.28
N LYS A 537 -25.84 -14.26 11.51
CA LYS A 537 -26.50 -13.13 10.83
C LYS A 537 -26.94 -12.06 11.83
N LEU A 538 -27.51 -12.46 12.97
CA LEU A 538 -27.96 -11.54 14.02
C LEU A 538 -26.80 -10.82 14.72
N LEU A 539 -25.70 -11.54 15.00
CA LEU A 539 -24.48 -10.93 15.55
C LEU A 539 -23.87 -9.90 14.58
N ALA A 540 -23.82 -10.21 13.29
CA ALA A 540 -23.37 -9.28 12.26
C ALA A 540 -24.22 -8.00 12.22
N LYS A 541 -25.55 -8.17 12.16
CA LYS A 541 -26.52 -7.07 12.12
C LYS A 541 -26.41 -6.16 13.35
N THR A 542 -26.30 -6.75 14.54
CA THR A 542 -26.18 -5.97 15.79
C THR A 542 -24.80 -5.31 15.92
N LEU A 543 -23.73 -5.91 15.38
CA LEU A 543 -22.41 -5.29 15.32
C LEU A 543 -22.37 -4.09 14.36
N ASP A 544 -23.06 -4.17 13.22
CA ASP A 544 -23.21 -3.04 12.31
C ASP A 544 -23.97 -1.88 12.98
N GLN A 545 -25.04 -2.18 13.73
CA GLN A 545 -25.76 -1.18 14.52
C GLN A 545 -24.87 -0.54 15.58
N ALA A 546 -24.09 -1.34 16.31
CA ALA A 546 -23.15 -0.87 17.32
C ALA A 546 -22.07 0.04 16.71
N THR A 547 -21.55 -0.34 15.54
CA THR A 547 -20.56 0.45 14.79
C THR A 547 -21.17 1.77 14.30
N GLY A 548 -22.41 1.77 13.84
CA GLY A 548 -23.16 2.99 13.50
C GLY A 548 -23.34 3.92 14.70
N LYS A 549 -23.73 3.38 15.86
CA LYS A 549 -23.88 4.15 17.10
C LYS A 549 -22.54 4.70 17.62
N LEU A 550 -21.46 3.94 17.48
CA LEU A 550 -20.09 4.38 17.80
C LEU A 550 -19.71 5.61 16.98
N LEU A 551 -20.01 5.58 15.68
CA LEU A 551 -19.78 6.69 14.77
C LEU A 551 -20.67 7.89 15.10
N ASP A 552 -21.99 7.71 15.22
CA ASP A 552 -22.91 8.81 15.49
C ASP A 552 -22.64 9.52 16.83
N ASN A 553 -22.06 8.82 17.82
CA ASN A 553 -21.68 9.38 19.12
C ASN A 553 -20.20 9.83 19.22
N ASP A 554 -19.47 9.83 18.10
CA ASP A 554 -18.04 10.20 18.02
C ASP A 554 -17.15 9.49 19.06
N LYS A 555 -17.36 8.18 19.23
CA LYS A 555 -16.59 7.33 20.16
C LYS A 555 -15.38 6.67 19.51
N SER A 556 -14.79 7.33 18.50
CA SER A 556 -13.51 6.94 17.90
C SER A 556 -12.33 7.44 18.75
N PRO A 557 -11.13 6.83 18.65
CA PRO A 557 -9.95 7.29 19.36
C PRO A 557 -9.56 8.72 18.97
N SER A 558 -9.31 9.56 19.97
CA SER A 558 -8.63 10.84 19.78
C SER A 558 -7.14 10.62 19.49
N ARG A 559 -6.47 11.69 19.04
CA ARG A 559 -5.02 11.72 18.84
C ARG A 559 -4.27 12.23 20.07
N ARG A 560 -4.98 12.83 21.04
CA ARG A 560 -4.38 13.51 22.20
C ARG A 560 -4.43 12.62 23.42
N THR A 561 -3.27 12.47 24.05
CA THR A 561 -3.12 11.81 25.35
C THR A 561 -3.98 12.51 26.41
N GLY A 562 -4.67 11.72 27.22
CA GLY A 562 -5.67 12.17 28.19
C GLY A 562 -7.11 12.16 27.65
N GLU A 563 -7.31 11.95 26.35
CA GLU A 563 -8.63 11.76 25.74
C GLU A 563 -8.90 10.27 25.44
N LEU A 564 -10.10 9.96 24.95
CA LEU A 564 -10.50 8.60 24.59
C LEU A 564 -9.51 7.99 23.58
N ASP A 565 -9.02 6.78 23.84
CA ASP A 565 -8.09 6.09 22.96
C ASP A 565 -8.70 4.78 22.41
N ASN A 566 -7.89 3.95 21.77
CA ASN A 566 -8.30 2.65 21.21
C ASN A 566 -9.09 1.79 22.22
N ARG A 567 -8.60 1.67 23.45
CA ARG A 567 -9.22 0.81 24.49
C ARG A 567 -10.60 1.34 24.86
N GLY A 568 -10.73 2.66 24.95
CA GLY A 568 -12.01 3.33 25.18
C GLY A 568 -13.02 3.08 24.05
N SER A 569 -12.57 3.12 22.79
CA SER A 569 -13.44 2.81 21.65
C SER A 569 -13.94 1.35 21.65
N HIS A 570 -13.10 0.40 22.08
CA HIS A 570 -13.48 -1.02 22.23
C HIS A 570 -14.51 -1.22 23.33
N PHE A 571 -14.39 -0.50 24.45
CA PHE A 571 -15.42 -0.47 25.49
C PHE A 571 -16.77 0.02 24.93
N TYR A 572 -16.79 1.16 24.23
CA TYR A 572 -18.03 1.70 23.67
C TYR A 572 -18.65 0.79 22.62
N LEU A 573 -17.85 0.14 21.76
CA LEU A 573 -18.35 -0.87 20.84
C LEU A 573 -19.00 -2.03 21.60
N SER A 574 -18.34 -2.54 22.64
CA SER A 574 -18.86 -3.65 23.45
C SER A 574 -20.18 -3.30 24.13
N LEU A 575 -20.28 -2.09 24.69
CA LEU A 575 -21.52 -1.55 25.26
C LEU A 575 -22.64 -1.51 24.20
N TYR A 576 -22.41 -0.84 23.08
CA TYR A 576 -23.43 -0.67 22.04
C TYR A 576 -23.84 -1.99 21.39
N TRP A 577 -22.92 -2.95 21.29
CA TRP A 577 -23.22 -4.27 20.76
C TRP A 577 -24.04 -5.11 21.74
N ALA A 578 -23.68 -5.09 23.04
CA ALA A 578 -24.48 -5.74 24.07
C ALA A 578 -25.89 -5.16 24.16
N GLU A 579 -26.04 -3.83 24.07
CA GLU A 579 -27.34 -3.16 24.00
C GLU A 579 -28.17 -3.61 22.79
N ALA A 580 -27.58 -3.64 21.59
CA ALA A 580 -28.27 -4.09 20.38
C ALA A 580 -28.71 -5.56 20.47
N LEU A 581 -27.87 -6.42 21.04
CA LEU A 581 -28.18 -7.84 21.29
C LEU A 581 -29.25 -8.04 22.38
N ALA A 582 -29.30 -7.15 23.37
CA ALA A 582 -30.33 -7.15 24.41
C ALA A 582 -31.65 -6.52 23.94
N ALA A 583 -31.64 -5.71 22.89
CA ALA A 583 -32.82 -5.02 22.37
C ALA A 583 -33.53 -5.76 21.22
N GLN A 584 -32.83 -6.61 20.47
CA GLN A 584 -33.42 -7.38 19.37
C GLN A 584 -34.50 -8.38 19.83
N ASP A 585 -35.39 -8.77 18.91
CA ASP A 585 -36.53 -9.68 19.14
C ASP A 585 -36.49 -10.94 18.24
N GLU A 586 -35.37 -11.19 17.57
CA GLU A 586 -35.17 -12.33 16.66
C GLU A 586 -34.70 -13.60 17.38
N ASP A 587 -33.94 -13.50 18.48
CA ASP A 587 -33.49 -14.63 19.32
C ASP A 587 -33.61 -14.31 20.81
N ALA A 588 -34.58 -14.93 21.49
CA ALA A 588 -34.88 -14.68 22.91
C ALA A 588 -33.78 -15.17 23.86
N GLU A 589 -33.04 -16.23 23.51
CA GLU A 589 -31.95 -16.76 24.36
C GLU A 589 -30.75 -15.82 24.30
N LEU A 590 -30.39 -15.35 23.09
CA LEU A 590 -29.32 -14.38 22.90
C LEU A 590 -29.67 -13.06 23.61
N LYS A 591 -30.93 -12.62 23.51
CA LYS A 591 -31.44 -11.45 24.24
C LYS A 591 -31.23 -11.59 25.75
N ALA A 592 -31.69 -12.71 26.33
CA ALA A 592 -31.57 -12.98 27.76
C ALA A 592 -30.11 -13.10 28.21
N LYS A 593 -29.24 -13.67 27.37
CA LYS A 593 -27.80 -13.81 27.65
C LYS A 593 -27.09 -12.45 27.72
N PHE A 594 -27.40 -11.53 26.81
CA PHE A 594 -26.71 -10.24 26.71
C PHE A 594 -27.34 -9.12 27.55
N ALA A 595 -28.58 -9.26 27.99
CA ALA A 595 -29.24 -8.24 28.82
C ALA A 595 -28.49 -7.89 30.13
N PRO A 596 -27.99 -8.87 30.92
CA PRO A 596 -27.19 -8.56 32.12
C PRO A 596 -25.87 -7.85 31.79
N LEU A 597 -25.22 -8.24 30.69
CA LEU A 597 -23.97 -7.61 30.26
C LEU A 597 -24.20 -6.17 29.81
N ALA A 598 -25.24 -5.91 29.01
CA ALA A 598 -25.61 -4.58 28.57
C ALA A 598 -25.86 -3.64 29.77
N GLN A 599 -26.63 -4.12 30.75
CA GLN A 599 -26.90 -3.37 31.99
C GLN A 599 -25.62 -3.10 32.78
N ALA A 600 -24.78 -4.13 32.99
CA ALA A 600 -23.54 -3.99 33.76
C ALA A 600 -22.54 -3.03 33.09
N LEU A 601 -22.40 -3.06 31.76
CA LEU A 601 -21.55 -2.13 31.02
C LEU A 601 -22.08 -0.69 31.08
N ALA A 602 -23.41 -0.51 30.98
CA ALA A 602 -24.05 0.81 31.07
C ALA A 602 -23.90 1.40 32.48
N ASP A 603 -24.17 0.62 33.54
CA ASP A 603 -24.07 1.06 34.93
C ASP A 603 -22.64 1.41 35.35
N ASN A 604 -21.63 0.83 34.69
CA ASN A 604 -20.21 1.04 34.98
C ASN A 604 -19.49 1.90 33.94
N GLU A 605 -20.20 2.57 33.01
CA GLU A 605 -19.58 3.36 31.94
C GLU A 605 -18.55 4.35 32.47
N GLU A 606 -18.94 5.23 33.39
CA GLU A 606 -18.06 6.28 33.92
C GLU A 606 -16.84 5.70 34.63
N LYS A 607 -17.03 4.61 35.38
CA LYS A 607 -15.96 3.95 36.13
C LYS A 607 -14.95 3.29 35.19
N ILE A 608 -15.41 2.59 34.15
CA ILE A 608 -14.55 1.94 33.16
C ILE A 608 -13.74 2.99 32.41
N ILE A 609 -14.38 4.06 31.93
CA ILE A 609 -13.68 5.15 31.23
C ILE A 609 -12.64 5.82 32.13
N ALA A 610 -12.96 6.05 33.41
CA ALA A 610 -12.00 6.59 34.37
C ALA A 610 -10.77 5.67 34.56
N GLU A 611 -10.98 4.36 34.72
CA GLU A 611 -9.90 3.36 34.82
C GLU A 611 -9.01 3.34 33.56
N LEU A 612 -9.61 3.39 32.37
CA LEU A 612 -8.89 3.44 31.10
C LEU A 612 -8.13 4.77 30.89
N SER A 613 -8.65 5.88 31.40
CA SER A 613 -8.02 7.20 31.27
C SER A 613 -6.88 7.42 32.27
N GLN A 614 -7.00 6.88 33.48
CA GLN A 614 -6.05 7.16 34.58
C GLN A 614 -4.62 6.67 34.28
N VAL A 615 -4.47 5.66 33.42
CA VAL A 615 -3.16 5.11 33.06
C VAL A 615 -2.44 5.91 31.97
N GLN A 616 -3.12 6.84 31.30
CA GLN A 616 -2.55 7.66 30.23
C GLN A 616 -1.59 8.74 30.77
N GLY A 617 -0.69 9.23 29.92
CA GLY A 617 0.28 10.27 30.24
C GLY A 617 1.56 9.77 30.92
N SER A 618 1.70 8.45 31.08
CA SER A 618 2.87 7.80 31.66
C SER A 618 3.46 6.79 30.67
N ALA A 619 4.76 6.53 30.75
CA ALA A 619 5.40 5.53 29.89
C ALA A 619 4.86 4.10 30.19
N ALA A 620 4.67 3.30 29.13
CA ALA A 620 4.21 1.93 29.22
C ALA A 620 5.29 0.94 28.73
N ASP A 621 5.65 -0.02 29.57
CA ASP A 621 6.57 -1.10 29.21
C ASP A 621 5.79 -2.30 28.65
N ILE A 622 5.94 -2.53 27.34
CA ILE A 622 5.37 -3.69 26.63
C ILE A 622 6.39 -4.82 26.43
N GLY A 623 7.61 -4.68 26.95
CA GLY A 623 8.63 -5.73 26.96
C GLY A 623 9.26 -6.07 25.61
N GLY A 624 9.21 -5.18 24.61
CA GLY A 624 9.79 -5.37 23.28
C GLY A 624 9.16 -4.44 22.25
N TYR A 625 9.54 -4.58 20.97
CA TYR A 625 8.92 -3.86 19.86
C TYR A 625 8.42 -4.84 18.79
N TYR A 626 9.30 -5.70 18.27
CA TYR A 626 8.93 -6.76 17.33
C TYR A 626 8.47 -8.03 18.03
N ALA A 627 9.04 -8.33 19.21
CA ALA A 627 8.74 -9.50 20.01
C ALA A 627 8.36 -9.07 21.43
N ILE A 628 7.14 -8.57 21.62
CA ILE A 628 6.66 -8.06 22.92
C ILE A 628 6.53 -9.15 23.99
N ASP A 629 6.53 -8.76 25.27
CA ASP A 629 6.17 -9.66 26.37
C ASP A 629 4.62 -9.73 26.46
N PRO A 630 4.00 -10.90 26.28
CA PRO A 630 2.53 -11.00 26.26
C PRO A 630 1.86 -10.58 27.57
N ALA A 631 2.48 -10.84 28.73
CA ALA A 631 1.91 -10.51 30.02
C ALA A 631 1.94 -8.99 30.24
N LYS A 632 3.07 -8.35 29.93
CA LYS A 632 3.20 -6.88 30.01
C LYS A 632 2.25 -6.18 29.04
N ALA A 633 2.20 -6.63 27.79
CA ALA A 633 1.30 -6.07 26.79
C ALA A 633 -0.18 -6.22 27.20
N ASN A 634 -0.59 -7.37 27.73
CA ASN A 634 -1.95 -7.57 28.24
C ASN A 634 -2.29 -6.63 29.40
N ALA A 635 -1.36 -6.41 30.34
CA ALA A 635 -1.57 -5.48 31.45
C ALA A 635 -1.77 -4.03 30.96
N VAL A 636 -0.98 -3.60 29.96
CA VAL A 636 -1.10 -2.27 29.34
C VAL A 636 -2.41 -2.13 28.54
N MET A 637 -2.80 -3.18 27.80
CA MET A 637 -3.95 -3.13 26.90
C MET A 637 -5.29 -3.35 27.61
N ARG A 638 -5.31 -3.96 28.79
CA ARG A 638 -6.53 -4.27 29.56
C ARG A 638 -6.48 -3.72 31.00
N PRO A 639 -6.28 -2.41 31.22
CA PRO A 639 -6.04 -1.86 32.55
C PRO A 639 -7.31 -1.71 33.40
N SER A 640 -8.50 -1.73 32.79
CA SER A 640 -9.78 -1.64 33.52
C SER A 640 -10.16 -3.00 34.11
N ALA A 641 -9.97 -3.15 35.42
CA ALA A 641 -10.39 -4.33 36.16
C ALA A 641 -11.91 -4.51 36.11
N THR A 642 -12.67 -3.40 36.16
CA THR A 642 -14.14 -3.44 36.08
C THR A 642 -14.61 -3.94 34.71
N PHE A 643 -13.99 -3.47 33.63
CA PHE A 643 -14.36 -3.94 32.28
C PHE A 643 -14.01 -5.41 32.09
N ASN A 644 -12.81 -5.84 32.52
CA ASN A 644 -12.39 -7.23 32.42
C ASN A 644 -13.34 -8.18 33.15
N SER A 645 -13.67 -7.89 34.42
CA SER A 645 -14.57 -8.75 35.20
C SER A 645 -16.00 -8.76 34.66
N THR A 646 -16.45 -7.65 34.06
CA THR A 646 -17.77 -7.57 33.43
C THR A 646 -17.84 -8.47 32.19
N LEU A 647 -16.82 -8.46 31.33
CA LEU A 647 -16.76 -9.32 30.14
C LEU A 647 -16.64 -10.82 30.46
N GLU A 648 -16.06 -11.20 31.61
CA GLU A 648 -15.93 -12.59 32.05
C GLU A 648 -17.28 -13.26 32.41
N THR A 649 -18.38 -12.49 32.44
CA THR A 649 -19.72 -12.99 32.82
C THR A 649 -20.49 -13.67 31.67
N VAL A 650 -19.98 -13.68 30.43
CA VAL A 650 -20.71 -14.08 29.20
C VAL A 650 -20.00 -15.14 28.37
#